data_AF-A0A401Y7D5-F1
#
_entry.id   AF-A0A401Y7D5-F1
#
_cell.length_a   1.000
_cell.length_b   1.000
_cell.length_c   1.000
_cell.angle_alpha   90.00
_cell.angle_beta   90.00
_cell.angle_gamma   90.00
#
_symmetry.space_group_name_H-M   'P 1'
#
loop_
_entity.id
_entity.type
_entity.pdbx_description
1 polymer ?
#
loop_
_entity_poly.entity_id
_entity_poly.type
_entity_poly.pdbx_seq_one_letter_code
_entity_poly.pdbx_strand_id
1 'polypeptide(L)'
;MRTPPSRVAVIGSGVAGLTAAYVASRTAHVTLFEADERLGGHADTHLVPEVSNGQSRELAIDTGFIVHNQRTYPTLLRLFAELGVQTQESEMSMSIRDDETGLEWAGALGRKGVFPTSDNLRRPAYLRMLTEIPRFHRRARALLAESRTDAGDDTTLREFLRAGGFTPYFARHFMEPVVAAVWSCDPEVSLDYPARYLFSFLEHHGMLSIYGSPTWRTVTGGSREYVRRVGAALQEVRLGAKVTSVLETATGVEVTDGNGDTTTYDAVVIATHPSHALTMLAEPTHEQREVLGAMPYSPNTALLHTDTSLLPRAENARASWNFRRPRSEGEGVTVTYDLTRLQRLDTETHYLVTLGGEHLVDPTTVIDRMEYEHPLYNPTSVAAQRRLPALNSDRVAFAGAYHGWGFHEDGARSGLAAVEHLGLAWPAAPSAPSERATTGVYETTIRHTRRTPFRRTFTHRSRTWVVDLDALPDHGPLAPVLGSFEARDHLGSPDRTIRENLEAFLAQSDIDLAGGRVLMAAQPRAFGYCFNPISVFWCFDADGRQAATVVEVHNTYGDRHAYLVHPDAQGRATTPKAMYVSPFHGTDGTYDLAVPVPAGRLHVAVTLRTEDGAPFSASLTGTPLGHPDRTTALRAAPAALVGSLLIRAHGIWLWARRLPVRPRPAHHQEGVTR
;
A
#
# COMPACT_ATOMS: atom_id res chain seq x y z
N MET A 1 -11.71 -9.61 -31.88
CA MET A 1 -12.19 -9.47 -30.49
C MET A 1 -12.76 -10.81 -30.07
N ARG A 2 -12.21 -11.42 -29.01
CA ARG A 2 -12.78 -12.64 -28.41
C ARG A 2 -14.08 -12.25 -27.69
N THR A 3 -15.10 -13.10 -27.77
CA THR A 3 -16.33 -12.89 -27.00
C THR A 3 -16.03 -13.18 -25.54
N PRO A 4 -16.35 -12.27 -24.60
CA PRO A 4 -16.12 -12.50 -23.18
C PRO A 4 -16.91 -13.73 -22.69
N PRO A 5 -16.36 -14.53 -21.77
CA PRO A 5 -17.01 -15.75 -21.29
C PRO A 5 -18.29 -15.40 -20.51
N SER A 6 -19.33 -16.22 -20.68
CA SER A 6 -20.63 -16.03 -20.02
C SER A 6 -20.79 -16.87 -18.75
N ARG A 7 -20.09 -18.02 -18.68
CA ARG A 7 -20.04 -18.93 -17.54
C ARG A 7 -18.59 -19.18 -17.13
N VAL A 8 -18.24 -18.83 -15.90
CA VAL A 8 -16.88 -18.95 -15.38
C VAL A 8 -16.87 -19.77 -14.10
N ALA A 9 -15.98 -20.77 -14.02
CA ALA A 9 -15.66 -21.40 -12.74
C ALA A 9 -14.44 -20.71 -12.11
N VAL A 10 -14.49 -20.51 -10.80
CA VAL A 10 -13.34 -20.08 -10.01
C VAL A 10 -13.07 -21.17 -8.98
N ILE A 11 -11.84 -21.69 -8.95
CA ILE A 11 -11.47 -22.82 -8.10
C ILE A 11 -10.54 -22.33 -7.00
N GLY A 12 -10.98 -22.44 -5.74
CA GLY A 12 -10.32 -21.91 -4.56
C GLY A 12 -10.86 -20.55 -4.16
N SER A 13 -11.17 -20.37 -2.88
CA SER A 13 -11.77 -19.15 -2.33
C SER A 13 -10.82 -18.33 -1.45
N GLY A 14 -9.50 -18.48 -1.66
CA GLY A 14 -8.53 -17.51 -1.16
C GLY A 14 -8.76 -16.13 -1.77
N VAL A 15 -8.04 -15.11 -1.29
CA VAL A 15 -8.20 -13.72 -1.77
C VAL A 15 -8.09 -13.57 -3.29
N ALA A 16 -7.27 -14.40 -3.96
CA ALA A 16 -7.16 -14.43 -5.42
C ALA A 16 -8.47 -14.88 -6.08
N GLY A 17 -9.02 -16.01 -5.64
CA GLY A 17 -10.29 -16.53 -6.15
C GLY A 17 -11.48 -15.65 -5.81
N LEU A 18 -11.53 -15.09 -4.59
CA LEU A 18 -12.58 -14.15 -4.21
C LEU A 18 -12.55 -12.88 -5.07
N THR A 19 -11.35 -12.35 -5.36
CA THR A 19 -11.22 -11.17 -6.23
C THR A 19 -11.63 -11.51 -7.66
N ALA A 20 -11.14 -12.63 -8.21
CA ALA A 20 -11.53 -13.10 -9.53
C ALA A 20 -13.05 -13.32 -9.65
N ALA A 21 -13.65 -14.02 -8.69
CA ALA A 21 -15.07 -14.31 -8.66
C ALA A 21 -15.91 -13.03 -8.56
N TYR A 22 -15.52 -12.10 -7.68
CA TYR A 22 -16.23 -10.82 -7.52
C TYR A 22 -16.24 -9.98 -8.80
N VAL A 23 -15.09 -9.92 -9.49
CA VAL A 23 -14.93 -9.17 -10.74
C VAL A 23 -15.68 -9.85 -11.87
N ALA A 24 -15.50 -11.16 -12.04
CA ALA A 24 -16.19 -11.92 -13.08
C ALA A 24 -17.71 -11.86 -12.92
N SER A 25 -18.23 -11.86 -11.69
CA SER A 25 -19.67 -11.82 -11.41
C SER A 25 -20.38 -10.57 -11.91
N ARG A 26 -19.63 -9.52 -12.28
CA ARG A 26 -20.18 -8.29 -12.86
C ARG A 26 -20.78 -8.50 -14.24
N THR A 27 -20.26 -9.46 -15.01
CA THR A 27 -20.64 -9.65 -16.42
C THR A 27 -20.87 -11.12 -16.80
N ALA A 28 -20.38 -12.07 -16.00
CA ALA A 28 -20.54 -13.50 -16.20
C ALA A 28 -21.28 -14.16 -15.03
N HIS A 29 -21.85 -15.33 -15.28
CA HIS A 29 -22.33 -16.22 -14.22
C HIS A 29 -21.14 -16.97 -13.62
N VAL A 30 -20.89 -16.78 -12.33
CA VAL A 30 -19.75 -17.37 -11.63
C VAL A 30 -20.19 -18.51 -10.71
N THR A 31 -19.49 -19.64 -10.81
CA THR A 31 -19.54 -20.72 -9.82
C THR A 31 -18.19 -20.78 -9.11
N LEU A 32 -18.18 -20.45 -7.81
CA LEU A 32 -16.99 -20.54 -6.96
C LEU A 32 -16.94 -21.89 -6.24
N PHE A 33 -15.87 -22.66 -6.48
CA PHE A 33 -15.61 -23.93 -5.82
C PHE A 33 -14.62 -23.75 -4.66
N GLU A 34 -14.93 -24.31 -3.51
CA GLU A 34 -14.06 -24.36 -2.34
C GLU A 34 -14.05 -25.79 -1.77
N ALA A 35 -12.86 -26.30 -1.48
CA ALA A 35 -12.67 -27.63 -0.91
C ALA A 35 -13.07 -27.68 0.57
N ASP A 36 -12.87 -26.58 1.31
CA ASP A 36 -13.24 -26.47 2.71
C ASP A 36 -14.73 -26.12 2.91
N GLU A 37 -15.21 -26.25 4.15
CA GLU A 37 -16.56 -25.83 4.56
C GLU A 37 -16.67 -24.31 4.77
N ARG A 38 -15.60 -23.55 4.49
CA ARG A 38 -15.50 -22.10 4.72
C ARG A 38 -14.81 -21.40 3.56
N LEU A 39 -15.33 -20.24 3.18
CA LEU A 39 -14.64 -19.34 2.25
C LEU A 39 -13.46 -18.62 2.91
N GLY A 40 -12.46 -18.25 2.12
CA GLY A 40 -11.41 -17.28 2.50
C GLY A 40 -10.00 -17.84 2.54
N GLY A 41 -9.84 -19.16 2.71
CA GLY A 41 -8.54 -19.79 2.92
C GLY A 41 -7.78 -19.09 4.07
N HIS A 42 -6.60 -18.55 3.75
CA HIS A 42 -5.76 -17.77 4.68
C HIS A 42 -6.42 -16.49 5.25
N ALA A 43 -7.53 -16.00 4.69
CA ALA A 43 -8.37 -15.04 5.39
C ALA A 43 -9.22 -15.80 6.42
N ASP A 44 -8.68 -15.91 7.63
CA ASP A 44 -9.15 -16.81 8.69
C ASP A 44 -9.43 -16.04 9.97
N THR A 45 -10.70 -15.96 10.35
CA THR A 45 -11.17 -15.22 11.54
C THR A 45 -11.82 -16.20 12.51
N HIS A 46 -11.26 -16.30 13.72
CA HIS A 46 -11.82 -17.09 14.80
C HIS A 46 -12.76 -16.24 15.65
N LEU A 47 -13.89 -16.84 16.02
CA LEU A 47 -14.87 -16.23 16.91
C LEU A 47 -14.62 -16.75 18.32
N VAL A 48 -14.02 -15.92 19.16
CA VAL A 48 -13.63 -16.29 20.52
C VAL A 48 -14.61 -15.67 21.51
N PRO A 49 -15.38 -16.49 22.27
CA PRO A 49 -16.25 -15.97 23.31
C PRO A 49 -15.42 -15.39 24.46
N GLU A 50 -15.83 -14.22 24.93
CA GLU A 50 -15.17 -13.52 26.02
C GLU A 50 -16.21 -12.89 26.96
N VAL A 51 -15.95 -12.97 28.26
CA VAL A 51 -16.71 -12.24 29.26
C VAL A 51 -15.91 -11.02 29.69
N SER A 52 -16.41 -9.82 29.36
CA SER A 52 -15.83 -8.55 29.80
C SER A 52 -16.88 -7.73 30.53
N ASN A 53 -16.55 -7.21 31.72
CA ASN A 53 -17.47 -6.46 32.59
C ASN A 53 -18.81 -7.18 32.89
N GLY A 54 -18.80 -8.52 32.95
CA GLY A 54 -20.00 -9.33 33.17
C GLY A 54 -20.93 -9.46 31.96
N GLN A 55 -20.54 -8.94 30.79
CA GLN A 55 -21.24 -9.13 29.53
C GLN A 55 -20.46 -10.13 28.65
N SER A 56 -21.18 -11.09 28.08
CA SER A 56 -20.61 -11.99 27.07
C SER A 56 -20.58 -11.28 25.71
N ARG A 57 -19.42 -11.30 25.05
CA ARG A 57 -19.23 -10.85 23.68
C ARG A 57 -18.39 -11.86 22.92
N GLU A 58 -18.37 -11.70 21.60
CA GLU A 58 -17.56 -12.53 20.72
C GLU A 58 -16.50 -11.64 20.06
N LEU A 59 -15.23 -12.00 20.23
CA LEU A 59 -14.12 -11.35 19.56
C LEU A 59 -13.87 -12.03 18.22
N ALA A 60 -13.79 -11.24 17.15
CA ALA A 60 -13.36 -11.70 15.84
C ALA A 60 -11.85 -11.50 15.73
N ILE A 61 -11.09 -12.60 15.70
CA ILE A 61 -9.64 -12.60 15.76
C ILE A 61 -9.08 -13.23 14.49
N ASP A 62 -8.42 -12.43 13.65
CA ASP A 62 -7.70 -12.91 12.47
C ASP A 62 -6.38 -13.60 12.83
N THR A 63 -6.10 -14.74 12.22
CA THR A 63 -4.90 -15.57 12.49
C THR A 63 -4.02 -15.78 11.26
N GLY A 64 -4.60 -15.70 10.06
CA GLY A 64 -3.86 -15.71 8.78
C GLY A 64 -3.64 -14.29 8.25
N PHE A 65 -4.60 -13.75 7.50
CA PHE A 65 -4.55 -12.36 7.04
C PHE A 65 -4.97 -11.37 8.10
N ILE A 66 -3.98 -10.66 8.64
CA ILE A 66 -4.18 -9.75 9.77
C ILE A 66 -4.12 -8.28 9.35
N VAL A 67 -3.15 -7.91 8.49
CA VAL A 67 -2.83 -6.50 8.21
C VAL A 67 -2.68 -6.15 6.73
N HIS A 68 -2.98 -4.89 6.40
CA HIS A 68 -2.74 -4.25 5.11
C HIS A 68 -2.36 -2.78 5.30
N ASN A 69 -2.03 -2.05 4.22
CA ASN A 69 -1.82 -0.62 4.28
C ASN A 69 -2.25 0.08 2.97
N GLN A 70 -2.32 1.41 2.98
CA GLN A 70 -2.81 2.20 1.83
C GLN A 70 -1.85 2.28 0.65
N ARG A 71 -0.55 2.07 0.87
CA ARG A 71 0.47 2.17 -0.18
C ARG A 71 0.57 0.89 -1.00
N THR A 72 0.61 -0.26 -0.32
CA THR A 72 1.00 -1.54 -0.95
C THR A 72 -0.17 -2.49 -1.19
N TYR A 73 -1.42 -2.07 -0.99
CA TYR A 73 -2.63 -2.89 -1.18
C TYR A 73 -3.73 -2.21 -2.02
N PRO A 74 -3.44 -1.61 -3.19
CA PRO A 74 -4.42 -0.85 -3.95
C PRO A 74 -5.59 -1.71 -4.45
N THR A 75 -5.36 -2.93 -4.92
CA THR A 75 -6.40 -3.82 -5.46
C THR A 75 -7.35 -4.28 -4.36
N LEU A 76 -6.79 -4.73 -3.23
CA LEU A 76 -7.57 -5.14 -2.07
C LEU A 76 -8.38 -3.97 -1.50
N LEU A 77 -7.81 -2.76 -1.45
CA LEU A 77 -8.52 -1.58 -0.96
C LEU A 77 -9.65 -1.14 -1.88
N ARG A 78 -9.50 -1.30 -3.20
CA ARG A 78 -10.61 -1.13 -4.13
C ARG A 78 -11.74 -2.11 -3.84
N LEU A 79 -11.42 -3.40 -3.64
CA LEU A 79 -12.41 -4.40 -3.25
C LEU A 79 -13.13 -4.00 -1.95
N PHE A 80 -12.37 -3.61 -0.93
CA PHE A 80 -12.92 -3.18 0.35
C PHE A 80 -13.83 -1.97 0.20
N ALA A 81 -13.44 -0.99 -0.62
CA ALA A 81 -14.25 0.20 -0.87
C ALA A 81 -15.59 -0.14 -1.54
N GLU A 82 -15.59 -0.98 -2.57
CA GLU A 82 -16.82 -1.41 -3.27
C GLU A 82 -17.73 -2.26 -2.38
N LEU A 83 -17.16 -3.03 -1.43
CA LEU A 83 -17.90 -3.83 -0.46
C LEU A 83 -18.30 -3.05 0.81
N GLY A 84 -17.79 -1.84 1.00
CA GLY A 84 -18.00 -1.07 2.24
C GLY A 84 -17.31 -1.66 3.48
N VAL A 85 -16.23 -2.42 3.30
CA VAL A 85 -15.44 -3.04 4.38
C VAL A 85 -14.69 -1.95 5.16
N GLN A 86 -14.88 -1.93 6.48
CA GLN A 86 -14.22 -0.97 7.36
C GLN A 86 -12.89 -1.52 7.88
N THR A 87 -11.93 -0.62 8.10
CA THR A 87 -10.59 -0.96 8.57
C THR A 87 -10.15 0.03 9.63
N GLN A 88 -9.32 -0.40 10.56
CA GLN A 88 -8.74 0.41 11.64
C GLN A 88 -7.21 0.31 11.64
N GLU A 89 -6.54 1.25 12.29
CA GLU A 89 -5.07 1.20 12.38
C GLU A 89 -4.58 -0.01 13.19
N SER A 90 -3.41 -0.51 12.84
CA SER A 90 -2.74 -1.65 13.45
C SER A 90 -1.37 -1.22 14.00
N GLU A 91 -0.95 -1.82 15.11
CA GLU A 91 0.40 -1.67 15.68
C GLU A 91 1.29 -2.79 15.13
N MET A 92 2.41 -2.47 14.49
CA MET A 92 3.22 -3.43 13.71
C MET A 92 4.69 -3.48 14.17
N SER A 93 4.92 -3.31 15.47
CA SER A 93 6.24 -3.48 16.06
C SER A 93 6.72 -4.92 15.99
N MET A 94 8.04 -5.09 15.88
CA MET A 94 8.71 -6.39 15.92
C MET A 94 9.77 -6.41 17.02
N SER A 95 9.87 -7.54 17.70
CA SER A 95 10.86 -7.82 18.73
C SER A 95 11.68 -9.06 18.40
N ILE A 96 12.89 -9.10 18.94
CA ILE A 96 13.81 -10.21 18.86
C ILE A 96 14.17 -10.60 20.29
N ARG A 97 14.02 -11.88 20.61
CA ARG A 97 14.48 -12.54 21.84
C ARG A 97 15.40 -13.71 21.48
N ASP A 98 16.63 -13.70 21.97
CA ASP A 98 17.58 -14.79 21.83
C ASP A 98 17.83 -15.41 23.22
N ASP A 99 17.37 -16.64 23.43
CA ASP A 99 17.44 -17.31 24.73
C ASP A 99 18.85 -17.82 25.09
N GLU A 100 19.75 -17.94 24.12
CA GLU A 100 21.14 -18.34 24.34
C GLU A 100 21.96 -17.16 24.90
N THR A 101 21.86 -16.01 24.24
CA THR A 101 22.60 -14.80 24.64
C THR A 101 21.84 -13.97 25.67
N GLY A 102 20.54 -14.20 25.85
CA GLY A 102 19.64 -13.37 26.65
C GLY A 102 19.40 -11.96 26.07
N LEU A 103 19.62 -11.77 24.76
CA LEU A 103 19.35 -10.49 24.09
C LEU A 103 17.83 -10.34 23.87
N GLU A 104 17.27 -9.22 24.28
CA GLU A 104 15.90 -8.81 23.92
C GLU A 104 15.92 -7.36 23.42
N TRP A 105 15.24 -7.06 22.31
CA TRP A 105 15.05 -5.69 21.81
C TRP A 105 13.92 -5.60 20.77
N ALA A 106 13.36 -4.40 20.60
CA ALA A 106 12.33 -4.06 19.62
C ALA A 106 12.62 -2.70 18.98
N GLY A 107 12.98 -2.67 17.69
CA GLY A 107 13.45 -1.46 17.02
C GLY A 107 12.39 -0.36 16.90
N ALA A 108 11.14 -0.72 16.63
CA ALA A 108 10.05 0.22 16.35
C ALA A 108 9.45 0.87 17.62
N LEU A 109 9.76 0.38 18.82
CA LEU A 109 9.25 0.90 20.10
C LEU A 109 10.15 2.01 20.71
N GLY A 110 10.94 2.67 19.87
CA GLY A 110 11.81 3.77 20.25
C GLY A 110 12.91 3.37 21.24
N ARG A 111 13.39 4.33 22.04
CA ARG A 111 14.55 4.12 22.93
C ARG A 111 14.32 3.01 23.96
N LYS A 112 13.09 2.88 24.48
CA LYS A 112 12.72 1.83 25.43
C LYS A 112 12.68 0.46 24.76
N GLY A 113 12.27 0.37 23.50
CA GLY A 113 12.33 -0.87 22.73
C GLY A 113 13.75 -1.30 22.36
N VAL A 114 14.59 -0.36 21.94
CA VAL A 114 15.99 -0.65 21.57
C VAL A 114 16.83 -0.99 22.80
N PHE A 115 16.56 -0.37 23.94
CA PHE A 115 17.25 -0.67 25.21
C PHE A 115 16.23 -1.04 26.29
N PRO A 116 15.60 -2.22 26.20
CA PRO A 116 14.52 -2.61 27.11
C PRO A 116 15.03 -2.88 28.53
N THR A 117 16.32 -3.22 28.65
CA THR A 117 17.03 -3.37 29.93
C THR A 117 18.36 -2.62 29.87
N SER A 118 18.95 -2.33 31.04
CA SER A 118 20.29 -1.72 31.12
C SER A 118 21.41 -2.61 30.58
N ASP A 119 21.20 -3.93 30.55
CA ASP A 119 22.21 -4.88 30.09
C ASP A 119 22.46 -4.78 28.58
N ASN A 120 21.48 -4.30 27.79
CA ASN A 120 21.67 -4.02 26.37
C ASN A 120 22.83 -3.02 26.13
N LEU A 121 22.99 -2.03 27.01
CA LEU A 121 24.08 -1.03 26.91
C LEU A 121 25.46 -1.61 27.21
N ARG A 122 25.54 -2.77 27.85
CA ARG A 122 26.80 -3.44 28.20
C ARG A 122 27.25 -4.47 27.16
N ARG A 123 26.49 -4.65 26.08
CA ARG A 123 26.75 -5.64 25.03
C ARG A 123 27.46 -4.98 23.84
N PRO A 124 28.80 -5.04 23.72
CA PRO A 124 29.53 -4.35 22.65
C PRO A 124 29.15 -4.87 21.25
N ALA A 125 28.89 -6.17 21.09
CA ALA A 125 28.43 -6.75 19.84
C ALA A 125 27.06 -6.20 19.40
N TYR A 126 26.13 -6.04 20.35
CA TYR A 126 24.82 -5.44 20.11
C TYR A 126 24.93 -3.97 19.70
N LEU A 127 25.72 -3.17 20.42
CA LEU A 127 25.93 -1.77 20.07
C LEU A 127 26.59 -1.62 18.69
N ARG A 128 27.55 -2.48 18.34
CA ARG A 128 28.13 -2.54 17.00
C ARG A 128 27.07 -2.84 15.95
N MET A 129 26.22 -3.85 16.17
CA MET A 129 25.14 -4.22 15.25
C MET A 129 24.22 -3.03 14.93
N LEU A 130 23.85 -2.22 15.92
CA LEU A 130 23.02 -1.05 15.69
C LEU A 130 23.65 -0.04 14.73
N THR A 131 24.98 0.07 14.70
CA THR A 131 25.70 0.91 13.72
C THR A 131 25.75 0.30 12.32
N GLU A 132 25.54 -1.01 12.19
CA GLU A 132 25.51 -1.72 10.90
C GLU A 132 24.16 -1.54 10.17
N ILE A 133 23.05 -1.31 10.88
CA ILE A 133 21.71 -1.18 10.28
C ILE A 133 21.63 -0.03 9.25
N PRO A 134 22.07 1.22 9.52
CA PRO A 134 22.04 2.28 8.50
C PRO A 134 22.96 2.00 7.31
N ARG A 135 24.08 1.28 7.55
CA ARG A 135 24.99 0.83 6.48
C ARG A 135 24.32 -0.21 5.60
N PHE A 136 23.59 -1.15 6.19
CA PHE A 136 22.77 -2.13 5.47
C PHE A 136 21.73 -1.45 4.60
N HIS A 137 20.89 -0.56 5.14
CA HIS A 137 19.89 0.17 4.35
C HIS A 137 20.49 0.90 3.15
N ARG A 138 21.63 1.58 3.33
CA ARG A 138 22.32 2.28 2.23
C ARG A 138 22.81 1.33 1.15
N ARG A 139 23.42 0.19 1.52
CA ARG A 139 23.91 -0.80 0.54
C ARG A 139 22.76 -1.53 -0.16
N ALA A 140 21.68 -1.85 0.55
CA ALA A 140 20.51 -2.48 -0.03
C ALA A 140 19.87 -1.59 -1.10
N ARG A 141 19.68 -0.29 -0.82
CA ARG A 141 19.17 0.68 -1.81
C ARG A 141 20.13 0.89 -2.98
N ALA A 142 21.44 0.86 -2.74
CA ALA A 142 22.43 0.93 -3.83
C ALA A 142 22.31 -0.26 -4.78
N LEU A 143 22.14 -1.48 -4.25
CA LEU A 143 21.88 -2.66 -5.06
C LEU A 143 20.61 -2.49 -5.91
N LEU A 144 19.53 -1.97 -5.32
CA LEU A 144 18.27 -1.72 -6.05
C LEU A 144 18.42 -0.68 -7.17
N ALA A 145 19.25 0.33 -6.98
CA ALA A 145 19.51 1.39 -7.96
C ALA A 145 20.40 0.93 -9.15
N GLU A 146 21.15 -0.15 -9.00
CA GLU A 146 21.94 -0.72 -10.09
C GLU A 146 21.03 -1.36 -11.16
N SER A 147 21.35 -1.12 -12.44
CA SER A 147 20.62 -1.74 -13.57
C SER A 147 20.65 -3.26 -13.47
N ARG A 148 19.51 -3.89 -13.80
CA ARG A 148 19.36 -5.35 -13.75
C ARG A 148 20.35 -6.03 -14.71
N THR A 149 21.29 -6.77 -14.15
CA THR A 149 22.14 -7.72 -14.87
C THR A 149 21.78 -9.13 -14.41
N ASP A 150 21.88 -10.15 -15.28
CA ASP A 150 21.56 -11.54 -14.92
C ASP A 150 22.29 -12.01 -13.64
N ALA A 151 23.56 -11.63 -13.45
CA ALA A 151 24.35 -11.96 -12.25
C ALA A 151 23.85 -11.31 -10.93
N GLY A 152 23.04 -10.25 -11.02
CA GLY A 152 22.53 -9.50 -9.86
C GLY A 152 21.19 -10.00 -9.33
N ASP A 153 20.50 -10.87 -10.08
CA ASP A 153 19.24 -11.50 -9.66
C ASP A 153 19.49 -12.77 -8.82
N ASP A 154 20.64 -13.42 -8.96
CA ASP A 154 20.97 -14.68 -8.27
C ASP A 154 21.79 -14.50 -6.97
N THR A 155 22.27 -13.28 -6.68
CA THR A 155 23.05 -13.03 -5.45
C THR A 155 22.18 -13.29 -4.22
N THR A 156 22.61 -14.20 -3.37
CA THR A 156 21.92 -14.54 -2.12
C THR A 156 22.12 -13.46 -1.06
N LEU A 157 21.22 -13.39 -0.07
CA LEU A 157 21.38 -12.52 1.09
C LEU A 157 22.72 -12.82 1.81
N ARG A 158 23.11 -14.09 1.91
CA ARG A 158 24.38 -14.54 2.48
C ARG A 158 25.58 -13.90 1.80
N GLU A 159 25.63 -13.96 0.47
CA GLU A 159 26.72 -13.39 -0.34
C GLU A 159 26.76 -11.87 -0.22
N PHE A 160 25.60 -11.21 -0.27
CA PHE A 160 25.49 -9.78 -0.07
C PHE A 160 26.04 -9.34 1.30
N LEU A 161 25.69 -10.06 2.38
CA LEU A 161 26.16 -9.75 3.73
C LEU A 161 27.68 -9.96 3.87
N ARG A 162 28.21 -11.02 3.28
CA ARG A 162 29.67 -11.29 3.25
C ARG A 162 30.42 -10.20 2.49
N ALA A 163 29.97 -9.88 1.27
CA ALA A 163 30.57 -8.83 0.44
C ALA A 163 30.50 -7.43 1.09
N GLY A 164 29.45 -7.16 1.86
CA GLY A 164 29.28 -5.93 2.63
C GLY A 164 30.10 -5.86 3.92
N GLY A 165 30.78 -6.94 4.32
CA GLY A 165 31.53 -7.02 5.57
C GLY A 165 30.63 -6.87 6.80
N PHE A 166 29.43 -7.44 6.77
CA PHE A 166 28.52 -7.49 7.92
C PHE A 166 28.95 -8.59 8.90
N THR A 167 28.82 -8.33 10.19
CA THR A 167 29.23 -9.31 11.20
C THR A 167 28.27 -10.51 11.24
N PRO A 168 28.75 -11.71 11.63
CA PRO A 168 27.88 -12.84 11.93
C PRO A 168 26.81 -12.50 12.98
N TYR A 169 27.16 -11.62 13.93
CA TYR A 169 26.24 -11.12 14.95
C TYR A 169 25.07 -10.34 14.33
N PHE A 170 25.33 -9.48 13.33
CA PHE A 170 24.31 -8.75 12.58
C PHE A 170 23.40 -9.68 11.77
N ALA A 171 23.97 -10.67 11.08
CA ALA A 171 23.17 -11.65 10.35
C ALA A 171 22.20 -12.38 11.30
N ARG A 172 22.71 -12.89 12.42
CA ARG A 172 21.96 -13.67 13.40
C ARG A 172 20.86 -12.90 14.15
N HIS A 173 21.14 -11.66 14.57
CA HIS A 173 20.27 -10.91 15.48
C HIS A 173 19.44 -9.81 14.81
N PHE A 174 19.65 -9.58 13.51
CA PHE A 174 18.87 -8.61 12.74
C PHE A 174 18.31 -9.22 11.45
N MET A 175 19.16 -9.74 10.56
CA MET A 175 18.68 -10.17 9.23
C MET A 175 17.86 -11.46 9.26
N GLU A 176 18.35 -12.50 9.93
CA GLU A 176 17.65 -13.76 10.08
C GLU A 176 16.26 -13.56 10.73
N PRO A 177 16.12 -12.84 11.87
CA PRO A 177 14.81 -12.54 12.44
C PRO A 177 13.87 -11.78 11.51
N VAL A 178 14.38 -10.79 10.74
CA VAL A 178 13.54 -10.03 9.81
C VAL A 178 12.98 -10.93 8.72
N VAL A 179 13.80 -11.78 8.09
CA VAL A 179 13.33 -12.67 7.02
C VAL A 179 12.44 -13.77 7.57
N ALA A 180 12.83 -14.39 8.69
CA ALA A 180 12.05 -15.44 9.33
C ALA A 180 10.69 -14.95 9.81
N ALA A 181 10.60 -13.74 10.37
CA ALA A 181 9.33 -13.18 10.79
C ALA A 181 8.41 -12.83 9.60
N VAL A 182 8.96 -12.31 8.50
CA VAL A 182 8.15 -11.91 7.33
C VAL A 182 7.59 -13.12 6.55
N TRP A 183 8.36 -14.19 6.39
CA TRP A 183 7.97 -15.37 5.61
C TRP A 183 7.70 -16.63 6.43
N SER A 184 7.74 -16.54 7.76
CA SER A 184 7.54 -17.67 8.67
C SER A 184 8.35 -18.91 8.26
N CYS A 185 9.62 -18.71 7.90
CA CYS A 185 10.51 -19.76 7.38
C CYS A 185 11.73 -19.96 8.29
N ASP A 186 12.39 -21.11 8.15
CA ASP A 186 13.61 -21.42 8.90
C ASP A 186 14.75 -20.41 8.58
N PRO A 187 15.42 -19.82 9.59
CA PRO A 187 16.54 -18.91 9.43
C PRO A 187 17.67 -19.46 8.56
N GLU A 188 17.89 -20.77 8.54
CA GLU A 188 18.95 -21.35 7.72
C GLU A 188 18.67 -21.16 6.23
N VAL A 189 17.39 -21.29 5.83
CA VAL A 189 16.91 -21.04 4.47
C VAL A 189 16.81 -19.54 4.17
N SER A 190 16.60 -18.72 5.20
CA SER A 190 16.39 -17.27 5.07
C SER A 190 17.56 -16.52 4.42
N LEU A 191 18.80 -17.03 4.57
CA LEU A 191 20.00 -16.41 4.01
C LEU A 191 20.23 -16.75 2.54
N ASP A 192 19.52 -17.75 2.00
CA ASP A 192 19.63 -18.17 0.60
C ASP A 192 18.60 -17.46 -0.30
N TYR A 193 17.79 -16.57 0.29
CA TYR A 193 16.87 -15.70 -0.46
C TYR A 193 17.64 -14.81 -1.46
N PRO A 194 17.09 -14.59 -2.67
CA PRO A 194 17.65 -13.61 -3.60
C PRO A 194 17.63 -12.21 -2.99
N ALA A 195 18.80 -11.59 -2.83
CA ALA A 195 18.97 -10.35 -2.09
C ALA A 195 18.16 -9.20 -2.71
N ARG A 196 18.19 -9.07 -4.04
CA ARG A 196 17.41 -8.04 -4.75
C ARG A 196 15.92 -8.21 -4.52
N TYR A 197 15.39 -9.43 -4.64
CA TYR A 197 13.97 -9.71 -4.44
C TYR A 197 13.51 -9.35 -3.02
N LEU A 198 14.31 -9.73 -2.01
CA LEU A 198 14.09 -9.35 -0.61
C LEU A 198 14.12 -7.82 -0.43
N PHE A 199 15.11 -7.14 -1.00
CA PHE A 199 15.26 -5.69 -0.81
C PHE A 199 14.17 -4.91 -1.52
N SER A 200 13.71 -5.34 -2.70
CA SER A 200 12.54 -4.78 -3.37
C SER A 200 11.31 -4.87 -2.46
N PHE A 201 11.10 -6.01 -1.81
CA PHE A 201 10.03 -6.15 -0.81
C PHE A 201 10.20 -5.16 0.35
N LEU A 202 11.38 -5.12 0.96
CA LEU A 202 11.64 -4.25 2.12
C LEU A 202 11.52 -2.77 1.75
N GLU A 203 11.92 -2.35 0.54
CA GLU A 203 11.75 -0.98 0.07
C GLU A 203 10.27 -0.64 -0.13
N HIS A 204 9.54 -1.51 -0.85
CA HIS A 204 8.12 -1.34 -1.14
C HIS A 204 7.28 -1.19 0.14
N HIS A 205 7.64 -1.92 1.20
CA HIS A 205 6.95 -1.89 2.49
C HIS A 205 7.54 -0.86 3.48
N GLY A 206 8.49 -0.02 3.05
CA GLY A 206 9.09 1.02 3.89
C GLY A 206 10.00 0.51 5.01
N MET A 207 10.46 -0.74 4.93
CA MET A 207 11.33 -1.43 5.88
C MET A 207 12.83 -1.21 5.62
N LEU A 208 13.23 -0.67 4.45
CA LEU A 208 14.60 -0.17 4.22
C LEU A 208 14.82 1.27 4.72
N SER A 209 14.01 1.76 5.65
CA SER A 209 14.09 3.12 6.17
C SER A 209 13.84 3.15 7.68
N ILE A 210 14.32 4.20 8.36
CA ILE A 210 14.06 4.40 9.80
C ILE A 210 12.77 5.21 10.03
N TYR A 211 12.31 5.93 9.00
CA TYR A 211 11.14 6.79 9.03
C TYR A 211 10.37 6.67 7.71
N GLY A 212 9.05 6.86 7.73
CA GLY A 212 8.23 6.83 6.52
C GLY A 212 7.65 5.45 6.19
N SER A 213 7.65 4.52 7.15
CA SER A 213 6.90 3.27 7.03
C SER A 213 5.40 3.57 6.92
N PRO A 214 4.66 2.82 6.08
CA PRO A 214 3.23 3.04 5.91
C PRO A 214 2.47 2.76 7.22
N THR A 215 1.38 3.49 7.44
CA THR A 215 0.45 3.18 8.53
C THR A 215 -0.28 1.88 8.21
N TRP A 216 -0.03 0.86 9.02
CA TRP A 216 -0.69 -0.43 8.91
C TRP A 216 -2.11 -0.38 9.45
N ARG A 217 -2.95 -1.25 8.91
CA ARG A 217 -4.39 -1.34 9.19
C ARG A 217 -4.82 -2.80 9.23
N THR A 218 -5.93 -3.07 9.89
CA THR A 218 -6.60 -4.37 9.98
C THR A 218 -8.09 -4.21 9.73
N VAL A 219 -8.78 -5.29 9.36
CA VAL A 219 -10.20 -5.27 9.04
C VAL A 219 -11.02 -5.25 10.32
N THR A 220 -11.91 -4.27 10.47
CA THR A 220 -12.79 -4.20 11.64
C THR A 220 -13.82 -5.33 11.57
N GLY A 221 -13.87 -6.18 12.62
CA GLY A 221 -14.70 -7.38 12.64
C GLY A 221 -14.07 -8.61 11.97
N GLY A 222 -12.79 -8.52 11.61
CA GLY A 222 -12.01 -9.59 11.02
C GLY A 222 -12.15 -9.71 9.50
N SER A 223 -11.16 -10.33 8.87
CA SER A 223 -11.07 -10.59 7.44
C SER A 223 -12.29 -11.33 6.88
N ARG A 224 -12.98 -12.14 7.69
CA ARG A 224 -14.29 -12.75 7.36
C ARG A 224 -15.29 -11.77 6.78
N GLU A 225 -15.23 -10.49 7.13
CA GLU A 225 -16.24 -9.52 6.76
C GLU A 225 -16.17 -9.18 5.26
N TYR A 226 -14.99 -9.13 4.65
CA TYR A 226 -14.91 -8.98 3.19
C TYR A 226 -15.25 -10.29 2.49
N VAL A 227 -14.80 -11.43 3.04
CA VAL A 227 -15.06 -12.77 2.49
C VAL A 227 -16.56 -13.02 2.39
N ARG A 228 -17.30 -12.78 3.49
CA ARG A 228 -18.76 -12.93 3.56
C ARG A 228 -19.48 -12.05 2.55
N ARG A 229 -19.02 -10.79 2.38
CA ARG A 229 -19.63 -9.86 1.43
C ARG A 229 -19.35 -10.23 -0.03
N VAL A 230 -18.16 -10.76 -0.33
CA VAL A 230 -17.88 -11.32 -1.66
C VAL A 230 -18.79 -12.50 -1.91
N GLY A 231 -18.82 -13.49 -1.00
CA GLY A 231 -19.67 -14.68 -1.16
C GLY A 231 -21.14 -14.34 -1.37
N ALA A 232 -21.68 -13.35 -0.64
CA ALA A 232 -23.05 -12.86 -0.81
C ALA A 232 -23.32 -12.15 -2.16
N ALA A 233 -22.28 -11.71 -2.86
CA ALA A 233 -22.38 -11.06 -4.17
C ALA A 233 -22.22 -12.03 -5.35
N LEU A 234 -21.97 -13.32 -5.09
CA LEU A 234 -21.83 -14.35 -6.12
C LEU A 234 -23.15 -15.07 -6.38
N GLN A 235 -23.32 -15.54 -7.61
CA GLN A 235 -24.52 -16.27 -8.02
C GLN A 235 -24.52 -17.70 -7.45
N GLU A 236 -23.35 -18.35 -7.43
CA GLU A 236 -23.22 -19.73 -6.97
C GLU A 236 -21.90 -19.95 -6.22
N VAL A 237 -21.99 -20.56 -5.03
CA VAL A 237 -20.86 -20.93 -4.17
C VAL A 237 -21.04 -22.38 -3.76
N ARG A 238 -20.01 -23.20 -3.97
CA ARG A 238 -19.97 -24.62 -3.61
C ARG A 238 -18.86 -24.88 -2.60
N LEU A 239 -19.24 -24.98 -1.33
CA LEU A 239 -18.36 -25.36 -0.22
C LEU A 239 -18.27 -26.89 -0.11
N GLY A 240 -17.17 -27.41 0.45
CA GLY A 240 -16.94 -28.85 0.54
C GLY A 240 -16.82 -29.55 -0.83
N ALA A 241 -16.66 -28.78 -1.91
CA ALA A 241 -16.69 -29.25 -3.30
C ALA A 241 -15.29 -29.18 -3.90
N LYS A 242 -14.41 -30.07 -3.44
CA LYS A 242 -13.03 -30.16 -3.91
C LYS A 242 -13.00 -30.51 -5.40
N VAL A 243 -12.43 -29.66 -6.24
CA VAL A 243 -12.19 -29.97 -7.65
C VAL A 243 -11.08 -31.01 -7.78
N THR A 244 -11.34 -32.07 -8.55
CA THR A 244 -10.42 -33.19 -8.77
C THR A 244 -9.86 -33.23 -10.18
N SER A 245 -10.56 -32.65 -11.17
CA SER A 245 -10.11 -32.59 -12.56
C SER A 245 -10.55 -31.29 -13.24
N VAL A 246 -9.66 -30.73 -14.06
CA VAL A 246 -9.86 -29.61 -14.98
C VAL A 246 -9.31 -30.03 -16.34
N LEU A 247 -10.19 -30.16 -17.34
CA LEU A 247 -9.85 -30.54 -18.70
C LEU A 247 -10.28 -29.43 -19.67
N GLU A 248 -9.31 -28.80 -20.33
CA GLU A 248 -9.61 -27.87 -21.42
C GLU A 248 -9.99 -28.64 -22.68
N THR A 249 -11.15 -28.33 -23.27
CA THR A 249 -11.67 -28.97 -24.48
C THR A 249 -11.81 -27.96 -25.63
N ALA A 250 -12.18 -28.44 -26.81
CA ALA A 250 -12.40 -27.57 -27.97
C ALA A 250 -13.54 -26.54 -27.74
N THR A 251 -14.52 -26.87 -26.89
CA THR A 251 -15.75 -26.09 -26.69
C THR A 251 -15.82 -25.37 -25.34
N GLY A 252 -14.91 -25.64 -24.40
CA GLY A 252 -14.93 -25.03 -23.07
C GLY A 252 -13.92 -25.70 -22.14
N VAL A 253 -14.21 -25.69 -20.85
CA VAL A 253 -13.42 -26.36 -19.82
C VAL A 253 -14.34 -27.21 -18.97
N GLU A 254 -14.05 -28.49 -18.85
CA GLU A 254 -14.77 -29.42 -17.99
C GLU A 254 -14.12 -29.42 -16.60
N VAL A 255 -14.95 -29.22 -15.56
CA VAL A 255 -14.54 -29.24 -14.15
C VAL A 255 -15.28 -30.37 -13.45
N THR A 256 -14.53 -31.31 -12.88
CA THR A 256 -15.06 -32.44 -12.09
C THR A 256 -14.80 -32.21 -10.61
N ASP A 257 -15.84 -32.27 -9.79
CA ASP A 257 -15.71 -32.16 -8.33
C ASP A 257 -15.48 -33.52 -7.64
N GLY A 258 -15.32 -33.51 -6.32
CA GLY A 258 -15.02 -34.69 -5.50
C GLY A 258 -16.17 -35.70 -5.45
N ASN A 259 -17.38 -35.32 -5.86
CA ASN A 259 -18.52 -36.23 -5.98
C ASN A 259 -18.56 -36.92 -7.35
N GLY A 260 -17.71 -36.50 -8.29
CA GLY A 260 -17.68 -36.98 -9.67
C GLY A 260 -18.58 -36.18 -10.62
N ASP A 261 -19.24 -35.12 -10.14
CA ASP A 261 -20.08 -34.28 -10.99
C ASP A 261 -19.19 -33.44 -11.91
N THR A 262 -19.45 -33.53 -13.22
CA THR A 262 -18.69 -32.80 -14.24
C THR A 262 -19.56 -31.71 -14.86
N THR A 263 -19.07 -30.46 -14.81
CA THR A 263 -19.76 -29.29 -15.37
C THR A 263 -18.85 -28.56 -16.35
N THR A 264 -19.38 -28.16 -17.50
CA THR A 264 -18.64 -27.39 -18.51
C THR A 264 -18.82 -25.88 -18.30
N TYR A 265 -17.72 -25.14 -18.43
CA TYR A 265 -17.63 -23.68 -18.36
C TYR A 265 -16.96 -23.10 -19.60
N ASP A 266 -17.19 -21.82 -19.88
CA ASP A 266 -16.52 -21.13 -20.99
C ASP A 266 -15.05 -20.87 -20.66
N ALA A 267 -14.78 -20.56 -19.38
CA ALA A 267 -13.45 -20.29 -18.85
C ALA A 267 -13.34 -20.67 -17.36
N VAL A 268 -12.11 -20.86 -16.88
CA VAL A 268 -11.78 -21.25 -15.51
C VAL A 268 -10.63 -20.42 -14.96
N VAL A 269 -10.77 -19.93 -13.74
CA VAL A 269 -9.66 -19.39 -12.95
C VAL A 269 -9.27 -20.41 -11.88
N ILE A 270 -8.03 -20.90 -11.93
CA ILE A 270 -7.46 -21.78 -10.91
C ILE A 270 -6.74 -20.91 -9.89
N ALA A 271 -7.37 -20.69 -8.73
CA ALA A 271 -6.91 -19.83 -7.65
C ALA A 271 -6.42 -20.61 -6.41
N THR A 272 -5.70 -21.72 -6.65
CA THR A 272 -5.17 -22.63 -5.63
C THR A 272 -3.63 -22.60 -5.58
N HIS A 273 -3.02 -23.25 -4.58
CA HIS A 273 -1.56 -23.41 -4.53
C HIS A 273 -1.03 -24.20 -5.76
N PRO A 274 0.20 -23.95 -6.23
CA PRO A 274 0.74 -24.55 -7.46
C PRO A 274 0.67 -26.08 -7.50
N SER A 275 0.94 -26.76 -6.39
CA SER A 275 0.84 -28.23 -6.27
C SER A 275 -0.60 -28.73 -6.44
N HIS A 276 -1.57 -28.04 -5.86
CA HIS A 276 -3.00 -28.35 -6.00
C HIS A 276 -3.47 -28.09 -7.43
N ALA A 277 -3.07 -26.96 -8.02
CA ALA A 277 -3.34 -26.63 -9.41
C ALA A 277 -2.79 -27.72 -10.35
N LEU A 278 -1.55 -28.18 -10.14
CA LEU A 278 -0.95 -29.22 -10.97
C LEU A 278 -1.67 -30.57 -10.83
N THR A 279 -2.15 -30.90 -9.63
CA THR A 279 -2.84 -32.17 -9.36
C THR A 279 -4.21 -32.24 -10.03
N MET A 280 -4.91 -31.11 -10.18
CA MET A 280 -6.24 -31.09 -10.80
C MET A 280 -6.21 -30.95 -12.32
N LEU A 281 -5.09 -30.55 -12.93
CA LEU A 281 -5.01 -30.50 -14.40
C LEU A 281 -5.04 -31.94 -14.97
N ALA A 282 -6.02 -32.24 -15.83
CA ALA A 282 -6.15 -33.56 -16.44
C ALA A 282 -5.00 -33.85 -17.41
N GLU A 283 -4.59 -32.84 -18.18
CA GLU A 283 -3.53 -32.93 -19.20
C GLU A 283 -2.54 -31.76 -19.07
N PRO A 284 -1.73 -31.69 -17.99
CA PRO A 284 -0.85 -30.55 -17.80
C PRO A 284 0.21 -30.50 -18.91
N THR A 285 0.51 -29.31 -19.40
CA THR A 285 1.59 -29.12 -20.38
C THR A 285 2.97 -29.33 -19.74
N HIS A 286 4.01 -29.48 -20.55
CA HIS A 286 5.38 -29.57 -20.02
C HIS A 286 5.74 -28.32 -19.19
N GLU A 287 5.37 -27.14 -19.69
CA GLU A 287 5.65 -25.87 -19.02
C GLU A 287 4.85 -25.71 -17.71
N GLN A 288 3.59 -26.14 -17.68
CA GLN A 288 2.80 -26.14 -16.44
C GLN A 288 3.42 -27.04 -15.37
N ARG A 289 3.89 -28.24 -15.72
CA ARG A 289 4.62 -29.13 -14.79
C ARG A 289 5.90 -28.49 -14.27
N GLU A 290 6.69 -27.92 -15.18
CA GLU A 290 7.99 -27.33 -14.85
C GLU A 290 7.84 -26.12 -13.92
N VAL A 291 6.96 -25.17 -14.28
CA VAL A 291 6.82 -23.90 -13.57
C VAL A 291 6.09 -24.10 -12.24
N LEU A 292 4.94 -24.78 -12.21
CA LEU A 292 4.18 -24.99 -10.97
C LEU A 292 4.92 -25.92 -10.00
N GLY A 293 5.65 -26.91 -10.51
CA GLY A 293 6.47 -27.82 -9.70
C GLY A 293 7.70 -27.16 -9.05
N ALA A 294 8.15 -26.02 -9.58
CA ALA A 294 9.29 -25.27 -9.07
C ALA A 294 8.94 -24.29 -7.92
N MET A 295 7.70 -24.31 -7.42
CA MET A 295 7.19 -23.36 -6.41
C MET A 295 6.79 -24.09 -5.12
N PRO A 296 7.76 -24.50 -4.28
CA PRO A 296 7.49 -25.26 -3.07
C PRO A 296 6.85 -24.39 -1.98
N TYR A 297 6.04 -25.06 -1.14
CA TYR A 297 5.43 -24.50 0.05
C TYR A 297 5.88 -25.30 1.28
N SER A 298 5.96 -24.64 2.42
CA SER A 298 6.22 -25.27 3.72
C SER A 298 4.95 -25.26 4.57
N PRO A 299 4.52 -26.41 5.11
CA PRO A 299 3.47 -26.43 6.12
C PRO A 299 3.99 -25.80 7.41
N ASN A 300 3.12 -25.05 8.09
CA ASN A 300 3.39 -24.38 9.35
C ASN A 300 2.15 -24.50 10.23
N THR A 301 2.27 -25.20 11.35
CA THR A 301 1.22 -25.22 12.37
C THR A 301 1.20 -23.89 13.13
N ALA A 302 0.00 -23.33 13.27
CA ALA A 302 -0.28 -22.16 14.06
C ALA A 302 -1.20 -22.53 15.24
N LEU A 303 -0.86 -22.06 16.43
CA LEU A 303 -1.68 -22.23 17.64
C LEU A 303 -2.21 -20.88 18.08
N LEU A 304 -3.54 -20.72 18.15
CA LEU A 304 -4.20 -19.58 18.79
C LEU A 304 -4.32 -19.87 20.29
N HIS A 305 -3.74 -19.03 21.17
CA HIS A 305 -3.68 -19.28 22.61
C HIS A 305 -3.58 -17.98 23.43
N THR A 306 -3.55 -18.11 24.76
CA THR A 306 -3.35 -16.99 25.70
C THR A 306 -2.07 -17.08 26.54
N ASP A 307 -1.23 -18.11 26.33
CA ASP A 307 0.07 -18.23 27.00
C ASP A 307 1.08 -17.14 26.61
N THR A 308 1.31 -16.19 27.53
CA THR A 308 2.25 -15.08 27.34
C THR A 308 3.72 -15.41 27.64
N SER A 309 4.05 -16.65 28.01
CA SER A 309 5.42 -17.07 28.36
C SER A 309 6.42 -16.99 27.19
N LEU A 310 5.89 -17.05 25.97
CA LEU A 310 6.62 -16.98 24.70
C LEU A 310 7.01 -15.54 24.30
N LEU A 311 6.36 -14.53 24.87
CA LEU A 311 6.70 -13.13 24.63
C LEU A 311 8.07 -12.76 25.25
N PRO A 312 8.67 -11.62 24.86
CA PRO A 312 9.84 -11.07 25.55
C PRO A 312 9.61 -10.91 27.06
N ARG A 313 10.65 -11.23 27.85
CA ARG A 313 10.60 -11.11 29.32
C ARG A 313 10.58 -9.64 29.73
N ALA A 314 11.35 -8.80 29.03
CA ALA A 314 11.29 -7.36 29.20
C ALA A 314 10.02 -6.79 28.56
N GLU A 315 9.14 -6.20 29.38
CA GLU A 315 7.88 -5.60 28.92
C GLU A 315 8.09 -4.55 27.81
N ASN A 316 9.15 -3.76 27.92
CA ASN A 316 9.51 -2.75 26.92
C ASN A 316 9.92 -3.34 25.55
N ALA A 317 10.21 -4.65 25.48
CA ALA A 317 10.51 -5.36 24.25
C ALA A 317 9.29 -6.10 23.68
N ARG A 318 8.17 -6.23 24.41
CA ARG A 318 6.98 -6.89 23.89
C ARG A 318 6.39 -6.10 22.74
N ALA A 319 6.26 -6.76 21.60
CA ALA A 319 5.85 -6.18 20.34
C ALA A 319 4.66 -6.93 19.74
N SER A 320 4.17 -6.47 18.61
CA SER A 320 3.14 -7.17 17.86
C SER A 320 3.66 -8.46 17.23
N TRP A 321 4.91 -8.49 16.77
CA TRP A 321 5.57 -9.65 16.18
C TRP A 321 6.77 -10.01 17.06
N ASN A 322 6.82 -11.22 17.61
CA ASN A 322 7.85 -11.60 18.57
C ASN A 322 8.61 -12.80 18.08
N PHE A 323 9.83 -12.56 17.58
CA PHE A 323 10.73 -13.62 17.16
C PHE A 323 11.48 -14.16 18.36
N ARG A 324 11.43 -15.48 18.56
CA ARG A 324 12.18 -16.19 19.59
C ARG A 324 13.18 -17.15 18.95
N ARG A 325 14.46 -16.98 19.30
CA ARG A 325 15.50 -17.97 19.01
C ARG A 325 15.69 -18.92 20.20
N PRO A 326 15.57 -20.24 20.00
CA PRO A 326 15.82 -21.24 21.04
C PRO A 326 17.31 -21.32 21.41
N ARG A 327 17.61 -22.01 22.51
CA ARG A 327 19.00 -22.23 22.99
C ARG A 327 19.74 -23.31 22.20
N SER A 328 19.01 -24.30 21.70
CA SER A 328 19.54 -25.44 20.96
C SER A 328 19.30 -25.23 19.46
N GLU A 329 20.32 -25.49 18.64
CA GLU A 329 20.14 -25.59 17.19
C GLU A 329 19.20 -26.77 16.86
N GLY A 330 18.28 -26.58 15.92
CA GLY A 330 17.32 -27.60 15.47
C GLY A 330 15.93 -27.59 16.13
N GLU A 331 15.66 -26.72 17.12
CA GLU A 331 14.32 -26.55 17.71
C GLU A 331 13.32 -25.78 16.82
N GLY A 332 13.72 -25.42 15.60
CA GLY A 332 12.93 -24.61 14.68
C GLY A 332 12.77 -23.17 15.17
N VAL A 333 12.32 -22.28 14.29
CA VAL A 333 11.98 -20.90 14.70
C VAL A 333 10.58 -20.83 15.27
N THR A 334 10.44 -19.97 16.27
CA THR A 334 9.15 -19.63 16.88
C THR A 334 8.88 -18.15 16.67
N VAL A 335 7.76 -17.84 16.04
CA VAL A 335 7.25 -16.47 15.93
C VAL A 335 5.87 -16.40 16.58
N THR A 336 5.74 -15.53 17.58
CA THR A 336 4.48 -15.28 18.28
C THR A 336 3.95 -13.89 17.94
N TYR A 337 2.75 -13.85 17.39
CA TYR A 337 2.03 -12.63 17.05
C TYR A 337 1.07 -12.28 18.19
N ASP A 338 1.18 -11.06 18.71
CA ASP A 338 0.21 -10.51 19.67
C ASP A 338 -0.97 -9.92 18.91
N LEU A 339 -2.02 -10.73 18.74
CA LEU A 339 -3.20 -10.40 17.97
C LEU A 339 -4.03 -9.31 18.65
N THR A 340 -4.02 -9.26 19.98
CA THR A 340 -4.64 -8.17 20.74
C THR A 340 -4.04 -6.81 20.34
N ARG A 341 -2.71 -6.71 20.24
CA ARG A 341 -2.03 -5.49 19.78
C ARG A 341 -2.22 -5.23 18.30
N LEU A 342 -2.05 -6.24 17.45
CA LEU A 342 -2.15 -6.12 16.00
C LEU A 342 -3.54 -5.65 15.56
N GLN A 343 -4.57 -6.23 16.15
CA GLN A 343 -5.96 -5.97 15.76
C GLN A 343 -6.62 -4.89 16.62
N ARG A 344 -5.91 -4.37 17.64
CA ARG A 344 -6.44 -3.43 18.64
C ARG A 344 -7.74 -3.96 19.25
N LEU A 345 -7.72 -5.22 19.68
CA LEU A 345 -8.86 -5.83 20.36
C LEU A 345 -9.09 -5.13 21.70
N ASP A 346 -10.35 -4.85 22.01
CA ASP A 346 -10.75 -4.08 23.20
C ASP A 346 -10.74 -4.93 24.48
N THR A 347 -9.65 -5.64 24.76
CA THR A 347 -9.54 -6.64 25.85
C THR A 347 -8.25 -6.48 26.65
N GLU A 348 -8.29 -6.92 27.91
CA GLU A 348 -7.09 -7.07 28.75
C GLU A 348 -6.36 -8.40 28.50
N THR A 349 -7.04 -9.38 27.88
CA THR A 349 -6.45 -10.68 27.54
C THR A 349 -5.58 -10.56 26.29
N HIS A 350 -4.35 -11.07 26.38
CA HIS A 350 -3.49 -11.21 25.22
C HIS A 350 -3.84 -12.49 24.46
N TYR A 351 -4.47 -12.34 23.30
CA TYR A 351 -4.67 -13.40 22.34
C TYR A 351 -3.47 -13.44 21.40
N LEU A 352 -2.83 -14.59 21.32
CA LEU A 352 -1.59 -14.80 20.62
C LEU A 352 -1.76 -15.90 19.59
N VAL A 353 -1.11 -15.76 18.43
CA VAL A 353 -0.88 -16.91 17.54
C VAL A 353 0.60 -17.20 17.44
N THR A 354 1.00 -18.44 17.70
CA THR A 354 2.39 -18.87 17.61
C THR A 354 2.56 -19.85 16.46
N LEU A 355 3.52 -19.56 15.58
CA LEU A 355 3.98 -20.47 14.53
C LEU A 355 5.30 -21.10 14.91
N GLY A 356 5.38 -22.43 14.78
CA GLY A 356 6.53 -23.23 15.18
C GLY A 356 6.68 -23.36 16.70
N GLY A 357 7.32 -24.43 17.18
CA GLY A 357 7.55 -24.63 18.61
C GLY A 357 6.27 -24.96 19.42
N GLU A 358 5.34 -25.72 18.84
CA GLU A 358 4.06 -26.10 19.47
C GLU A 358 4.21 -26.67 20.88
N HIS A 359 5.28 -27.45 21.11
CA HIS A 359 5.62 -28.06 22.40
C HIS A 359 5.96 -27.04 23.51
N LEU A 360 6.12 -25.76 23.17
CA LEU A 360 6.40 -24.68 24.10
C LEU A 360 5.13 -23.98 24.59
N VAL A 361 4.01 -24.10 23.87
CA VAL A 361 2.73 -23.49 24.25
C VAL A 361 2.05 -24.35 25.31
N ASP A 362 1.61 -23.74 26.42
CA ASP A 362 0.79 -24.47 27.41
C ASP A 362 -0.51 -24.97 26.74
N PRO A 363 -0.72 -26.30 26.63
CA PRO A 363 -1.87 -26.87 25.92
C PRO A 363 -3.21 -26.51 26.57
N THR A 364 -3.22 -26.12 27.85
CA THR A 364 -4.44 -25.70 28.54
C THR A 364 -4.92 -24.30 28.14
N THR A 365 -4.06 -23.53 27.46
CA THR A 365 -4.36 -22.16 27.00
C THR A 365 -4.71 -22.09 25.51
N VAL A 366 -4.58 -23.22 24.79
CA VAL A 366 -4.85 -23.30 23.36
C VAL A 366 -6.35 -23.20 23.12
N ILE A 367 -6.72 -22.26 22.26
CA ILE A 367 -8.08 -22.00 21.80
C ILE A 367 -8.33 -22.76 20.50
N ASP A 368 -7.37 -22.71 19.59
CA ASP A 368 -7.50 -23.35 18.27
C ASP A 368 -6.13 -23.75 17.71
N ARG A 369 -6.14 -24.71 16.77
CA ARG A 369 -4.98 -25.20 16.03
C ARG A 369 -5.30 -25.15 14.54
N MET A 370 -4.42 -24.51 13.77
CA MET A 370 -4.56 -24.36 12.33
C MET A 370 -3.29 -24.84 11.62
N GLU A 371 -3.45 -25.31 10.39
CA GLU A 371 -2.34 -25.64 9.49
C GLU A 371 -2.34 -24.65 8.33
N TYR A 372 -1.26 -23.87 8.19
CA TYR A 372 -1.04 -22.95 7.08
C TYR A 372 0.09 -23.43 6.20
N GLU A 373 0.15 -22.94 4.96
CA GLU A 373 1.26 -23.20 4.05
C GLU A 373 1.85 -21.88 3.57
N HIS A 374 3.17 -21.73 3.68
CA HIS A 374 3.89 -20.53 3.26
C HIS A 374 4.78 -20.83 2.04
N PRO A 375 4.83 -19.93 1.03
CA PRO A 375 5.68 -20.13 -0.14
C PRO A 375 7.16 -20.01 0.22
N LEU A 376 7.98 -20.86 -0.38
CA LEU A 376 9.43 -20.82 -0.24
C LEU A 376 10.08 -20.12 -1.44
N TYR A 377 10.76 -19.00 -1.18
CA TYR A 377 11.45 -18.23 -2.22
C TYR A 377 12.92 -18.60 -2.31
N ASN A 378 13.33 -19.06 -3.48
CA ASN A 378 14.72 -19.30 -3.86
C ASN A 378 14.92 -18.85 -5.33
N PRO A 379 16.15 -18.82 -5.86
CA PRO A 379 16.38 -18.41 -7.24
C PRO A 379 15.52 -19.16 -8.26
N THR A 380 15.34 -20.47 -8.08
CA THR A 380 14.50 -21.32 -8.95
C THR A 380 13.02 -20.94 -8.91
N SER A 381 12.44 -20.74 -7.72
CA SER A 381 11.01 -20.40 -7.60
C SER A 381 10.71 -18.97 -8.05
N VAL A 382 11.64 -18.03 -7.84
CA VAL A 382 11.53 -16.65 -8.36
C VAL A 382 11.70 -16.61 -9.88
N ALA A 383 12.55 -17.46 -10.47
CA ALA A 383 12.64 -17.59 -11.92
C ALA A 383 11.36 -18.20 -12.52
N ALA A 384 10.81 -19.24 -11.89
CA ALA A 384 9.53 -19.85 -12.29
C ALA A 384 8.37 -18.84 -12.23
N GLN A 385 8.30 -18.02 -11.18
CA GLN A 385 7.28 -16.98 -11.00
C GLN A 385 7.17 -16.05 -12.23
N ARG A 386 8.29 -15.71 -12.89
CA ARG A 386 8.29 -14.82 -14.06
C ARG A 386 7.66 -15.44 -15.31
N ARG A 387 7.56 -16.76 -15.35
CA ARG A 387 6.98 -17.52 -16.46
C ARG A 387 5.49 -17.82 -16.27
N LEU A 388 4.92 -17.51 -15.10
CA LEU A 388 3.50 -17.74 -14.81
C LEU A 388 2.53 -17.20 -15.87
N PRO A 389 2.71 -15.99 -16.45
CA PRO A 389 1.80 -15.50 -17.49
C PRO A 389 1.72 -16.39 -18.72
N ALA A 390 2.79 -17.13 -19.05
CA ALA A 390 2.84 -18.03 -20.19
C ALA A 390 2.04 -19.33 -19.96
N LEU A 391 1.67 -19.64 -18.71
CA LEU A 391 0.87 -20.83 -18.39
C LEU A 391 -0.61 -20.68 -18.76
N ASN A 392 -1.08 -19.44 -18.83
CA ASN A 392 -2.47 -19.15 -19.11
C ASN A 392 -2.81 -19.52 -20.56
N SER A 393 -3.95 -20.17 -20.74
CA SER A 393 -4.54 -20.39 -22.04
C SER A 393 -5.62 -19.34 -22.31
N ASP A 394 -6.27 -19.53 -23.44
CA ASP A 394 -7.41 -18.76 -23.88
C ASP A 394 -8.65 -18.96 -22.98
N ARG A 395 -8.70 -20.04 -22.18
CA ARG A 395 -9.83 -20.42 -21.32
C ARG A 395 -9.45 -20.70 -19.88
N VAL A 396 -8.19 -21.02 -19.59
CA VAL A 396 -7.71 -21.35 -18.24
C VAL A 396 -6.67 -20.33 -17.82
N ALA A 397 -6.90 -19.67 -16.69
CA ALA A 397 -5.95 -18.73 -16.09
C ALA A 397 -5.61 -19.13 -14.66
N PHE A 398 -4.35 -18.93 -14.26
CA PHE A 398 -3.86 -19.21 -12.92
C PHE A 398 -3.80 -17.93 -12.08
N ALA A 399 -4.17 -18.05 -10.81
CA ALA A 399 -4.11 -16.96 -9.85
C ALA A 399 -3.66 -17.48 -8.48
N GLY A 400 -3.10 -16.59 -7.68
CA GLY A 400 -2.65 -16.88 -6.33
C GLY A 400 -1.52 -15.97 -5.90
N ALA A 401 -1.33 -15.85 -4.58
CA ALA A 401 -0.33 -14.96 -4.00
C ALA A 401 1.12 -15.28 -4.44
N TYR A 402 1.36 -16.49 -4.96
CA TYR A 402 2.62 -16.89 -5.59
C TYR A 402 2.98 -16.12 -6.87
N HIS A 403 2.08 -15.29 -7.42
CA HIS A 403 2.39 -14.33 -8.49
C HIS A 403 3.18 -13.09 -8.00
N GLY A 404 3.43 -12.98 -6.70
CA GLY A 404 4.28 -11.96 -6.10
C GLY A 404 4.94 -12.44 -4.81
N TRP A 405 4.98 -11.61 -3.77
CA TRP A 405 5.68 -11.91 -2.52
C TRP A 405 4.91 -12.81 -1.54
N GLY A 406 3.75 -13.33 -1.94
CA GLY A 406 2.95 -14.23 -1.13
C GLY A 406 1.94 -13.50 -0.23
N PHE A 407 1.74 -12.20 -0.43
CA PHE A 407 0.85 -11.39 0.40
C PHE A 407 -0.57 -11.30 -0.20
N HIS A 408 -1.50 -10.79 0.61
CA HIS A 408 -2.90 -10.67 0.20
C HIS A 408 -3.13 -9.77 -1.02
N GLU A 409 -2.35 -8.70 -1.18
CA GLU A 409 -2.41 -7.88 -2.40
C GLU A 409 -1.95 -8.66 -3.64
N ASP A 410 -0.90 -9.48 -3.52
CA ASP A 410 -0.43 -10.30 -4.65
C ASP A 410 -1.51 -11.28 -5.09
N GLY A 411 -2.22 -11.88 -4.12
CA GLY A 411 -3.38 -12.70 -4.39
C GLY A 411 -4.49 -11.90 -5.09
N ALA A 412 -4.92 -10.77 -4.54
CA ALA A 412 -5.97 -9.93 -5.13
C ALA A 412 -5.62 -9.47 -6.56
N ARG A 413 -4.41 -8.94 -6.76
CA ARG A 413 -3.87 -8.51 -8.05
C ARG A 413 -3.82 -9.65 -9.06
N SER A 414 -3.38 -10.84 -8.64
CA SER A 414 -3.35 -12.02 -9.53
C SER A 414 -4.76 -12.49 -9.94
N GLY A 415 -5.73 -12.43 -9.02
CA GLY A 415 -7.12 -12.75 -9.32
C GLY A 415 -7.73 -11.80 -10.36
N LEU A 416 -7.45 -10.50 -10.23
CA LEU A 416 -7.82 -9.51 -11.23
C LEU A 416 -7.15 -9.77 -12.59
N ALA A 417 -5.83 -9.98 -12.60
CA ALA A 417 -5.09 -10.24 -13.83
C ALA A 417 -5.60 -11.50 -14.56
N ALA A 418 -5.96 -12.55 -13.82
CA ALA A 418 -6.49 -13.78 -14.40
C ALA A 418 -7.84 -13.56 -15.11
N VAL A 419 -8.77 -12.80 -14.53
CA VAL A 419 -10.06 -12.52 -15.20
C VAL A 419 -9.91 -11.53 -16.35
N GLU A 420 -8.96 -10.58 -16.26
CA GLU A 420 -8.62 -9.68 -17.37
C GLU A 420 -8.03 -10.44 -18.56
N HIS A 421 -7.16 -11.41 -18.31
CA HIS A 421 -6.63 -12.32 -19.33
C HIS A 421 -7.74 -13.08 -20.07
N LEU A 422 -8.81 -13.46 -19.36
CA LEU A 422 -10.00 -14.12 -19.93
C LEU A 422 -10.95 -13.13 -20.65
N GLY A 423 -10.61 -11.85 -20.74
CA GLY A 423 -11.39 -10.82 -21.44
C GLY A 423 -12.54 -10.23 -20.62
N LEU A 424 -12.56 -10.45 -19.30
CA LEU A 424 -13.45 -9.76 -18.37
C LEU A 424 -12.77 -8.49 -17.87
N ALA A 425 -13.53 -7.55 -17.31
CA ALA A 425 -12.97 -6.31 -16.80
C ALA A 425 -13.55 -5.99 -15.42
N TRP A 426 -12.77 -5.34 -14.56
CA TRP A 426 -13.28 -4.68 -13.37
C TRP A 426 -13.55 -3.21 -13.70
N PRO A 427 -14.79 -2.81 -14.03
CA PRO A 427 -15.06 -1.46 -14.46
C PRO A 427 -14.67 -0.49 -13.35
N ALA A 428 -13.85 0.51 -13.67
CA ALA A 428 -13.45 1.53 -12.70
C ALA A 428 -14.69 2.11 -12.01
N ALA A 429 -14.56 2.44 -10.71
CA ALA A 429 -15.57 3.23 -10.02
C ALA A 429 -15.86 4.49 -10.86
N PRO A 430 -17.11 4.93 -10.99
CA PRO A 430 -17.46 6.08 -11.83
C PRO A 430 -16.72 7.33 -11.34
N SER A 431 -15.58 7.62 -11.98
CA SER A 431 -14.91 8.91 -11.91
C SER A 431 -15.57 9.83 -12.94
N ALA A 432 -15.61 11.13 -12.64
CA ALA A 432 -16.10 12.08 -13.62
C ALA A 432 -15.19 12.02 -14.87
N PRO A 433 -15.71 11.68 -16.06
CA PRO A 433 -14.88 11.55 -17.25
C PRO A 433 -14.17 12.87 -17.55
N SER A 434 -12.95 12.80 -18.10
CA SER A 434 -12.13 13.96 -18.43
C SER A 434 -12.86 15.02 -19.28
N GLU A 435 -13.83 14.58 -20.10
CA GLU A 435 -14.69 15.43 -20.94
C GLU A 435 -15.55 16.42 -20.16
N ARG A 436 -15.88 16.14 -18.89
CA ARG A 436 -16.67 17.04 -18.03
C ARG A 436 -15.82 18.15 -17.41
N ALA A 437 -14.50 18.04 -17.45
CA ALA A 437 -13.61 19.01 -16.83
C ALA A 437 -13.46 20.26 -17.70
N THR A 438 -13.69 21.44 -17.12
CA THR A 438 -13.70 22.71 -17.84
C THR A 438 -12.35 23.42 -17.70
N THR A 439 -11.70 23.76 -18.81
CA THR A 439 -10.49 24.61 -18.81
C THR A 439 -10.85 26.09 -18.91
N GLY A 440 -9.96 26.96 -18.45
CA GLY A 440 -10.12 28.42 -18.50
C GLY A 440 -9.78 29.12 -17.19
N VAL A 441 -10.16 30.39 -17.10
CA VAL A 441 -9.97 31.20 -15.89
C VAL A 441 -11.19 31.07 -14.98
N TYR A 442 -10.95 30.75 -13.73
CA TYR A 442 -11.97 30.71 -12.68
C TYR A 442 -11.89 31.97 -11.83
N GLU A 443 -13.02 32.60 -11.54
CA GLU A 443 -13.09 33.60 -10.48
C GLU A 443 -13.18 32.88 -9.15
N THR A 444 -12.14 32.99 -8.33
CA THR A 444 -11.97 32.19 -7.12
C THR A 444 -12.09 33.03 -5.85
N THR A 445 -12.60 32.42 -4.80
CA THR A 445 -12.57 32.92 -3.44
C THR A 445 -11.69 32.00 -2.63
N ILE A 446 -10.65 32.55 -2.03
CA ILE A 446 -9.71 31.84 -1.17
C ILE A 446 -10.00 32.21 0.28
N ARG A 447 -10.24 31.19 1.11
CA ARG A 447 -10.54 31.33 2.53
C ARG A 447 -9.53 30.54 3.35
N HIS A 448 -8.93 31.21 4.32
CA HIS A 448 -8.08 30.60 5.33
C HIS A 448 -8.75 30.73 6.69
N THR A 449 -8.92 29.62 7.40
CA THR A 449 -9.45 29.59 8.76
C THR A 449 -8.44 28.93 9.67
N ARG A 450 -7.93 29.68 10.64
CA ARG A 450 -7.13 29.20 11.75
C ARG A 450 -8.04 29.13 12.98
N ARG A 451 -8.02 28.02 13.70
CA ARG A 451 -8.86 27.79 14.89
C ARG A 451 -8.07 27.89 16.19
N THR A 452 -6.79 27.52 16.17
CA THR A 452 -5.89 27.59 17.33
C THR A 452 -4.65 28.45 17.03
N PRO A 453 -4.09 29.14 18.05
CA PRO A 453 -4.58 29.28 19.43
C PRO A 453 -5.78 30.23 19.57
N PHE A 454 -6.17 30.95 18.50
CA PHE A 454 -7.41 31.73 18.45
C PHE A 454 -8.05 31.60 17.06
N ARG A 455 -9.38 31.76 17.00
CA ARG A 455 -10.13 31.65 15.76
C ARG A 455 -9.98 32.91 14.91
N ARG A 456 -9.45 32.78 13.70
CA ARG A 456 -9.41 33.84 12.68
C ARG A 456 -9.69 33.27 11.30
N THR A 457 -10.57 33.94 10.56
CA THR A 457 -10.81 33.68 9.15
C THR A 457 -10.38 34.88 8.32
N PHE A 458 -9.65 34.63 7.24
CA PHE A 458 -9.30 35.61 6.21
C PHE A 458 -9.82 35.10 4.87
N THR A 459 -10.52 35.95 4.12
CA THR A 459 -11.09 35.62 2.80
C THR A 459 -10.72 36.71 1.81
N HIS A 460 -10.32 36.33 0.60
CA HIS A 460 -10.09 37.26 -0.50
C HIS A 460 -10.51 36.65 -1.84
N ARG A 461 -10.79 37.52 -2.82
CA ARG A 461 -11.05 37.10 -4.20
C ARG A 461 -9.73 37.01 -4.98
N SER A 462 -9.67 36.07 -5.90
CA SER A 462 -8.54 35.85 -6.80
C SER A 462 -9.09 35.32 -8.13
N ARG A 463 -8.18 34.99 -9.05
CA ARG A 463 -8.49 34.24 -10.27
C ARG A 463 -7.50 33.12 -10.38
N THR A 464 -7.94 31.94 -10.80
CA THR A 464 -7.08 30.75 -10.93
C THR A 464 -7.29 30.14 -12.29
N TRP A 465 -6.22 29.75 -12.96
CA TRP A 465 -6.31 29.05 -14.22
C TRP A 465 -6.48 27.56 -13.99
N VAL A 466 -7.33 26.92 -14.80
CA VAL A 466 -7.32 25.48 -15.04
C VAL A 466 -6.94 25.27 -16.49
N VAL A 467 -5.79 24.67 -16.74
CA VAL A 467 -5.24 24.47 -18.09
C VAL A 467 -5.04 23.00 -18.39
N ASP A 468 -5.06 22.68 -19.67
CA ASP A 468 -4.60 21.39 -20.18
C ASP A 468 -3.11 21.48 -20.46
N LEU A 469 -2.30 20.53 -19.96
CA LEU A 469 -0.86 20.58 -20.17
C LEU A 469 -0.45 20.36 -21.63
N ASP A 470 -1.30 19.72 -22.44
CA ASP A 470 -1.06 19.56 -23.88
C ASP A 470 -1.52 20.76 -24.71
N ALA A 471 -2.29 21.67 -24.11
CA ALA A 471 -2.85 22.84 -24.75
C ALA A 471 -2.72 24.08 -23.84
N LEU A 472 -1.50 24.36 -23.40
CA LEU A 472 -1.19 25.54 -22.59
C LEU A 472 -1.47 26.83 -23.38
N PRO A 473 -2.00 27.89 -22.74
CA PRO A 473 -2.19 29.18 -23.39
C PRO A 473 -0.86 29.76 -23.90
N ASP A 474 -0.78 30.04 -25.19
CA ASP A 474 0.33 30.79 -25.79
C ASP A 474 -0.08 32.26 -25.98
N HIS A 475 0.71 33.16 -25.39
CA HIS A 475 0.52 34.60 -25.47
C HIS A 475 1.60 35.29 -26.31
N GLY A 476 2.52 34.52 -26.90
CA GLY A 476 3.60 35.01 -27.75
C GLY A 476 4.38 36.16 -27.11
N PRO A 477 4.61 37.28 -27.83
CA PRO A 477 5.32 38.45 -27.29
C PRO A 477 4.67 39.11 -26.06
N LEU A 478 3.39 38.83 -25.78
CA LEU A 478 2.68 39.38 -24.62
C LEU A 478 2.77 38.48 -23.37
N ALA A 479 3.41 37.31 -23.46
CA ALA A 479 3.58 36.39 -22.33
C ALA A 479 4.15 37.05 -21.05
N PRO A 480 5.13 37.97 -21.10
CA PRO A 480 5.62 38.66 -19.89
C PRO A 480 4.54 39.41 -19.11
N VAL A 481 3.44 39.79 -19.75
CA VAL A 481 2.33 40.56 -19.15
C VAL A 481 1.11 39.68 -18.91
N LEU A 482 0.73 38.83 -19.88
CA LEU A 482 -0.49 38.04 -19.82
C LEU A 482 -0.31 36.71 -19.07
N GLY A 483 0.92 36.22 -18.95
CA GLY A 483 1.22 34.97 -18.26
C GLY A 483 1.88 33.92 -19.17
N SER A 484 2.81 33.14 -18.62
CA SER A 484 3.29 31.88 -19.19
C SER A 484 3.29 30.77 -18.12
N PHE A 485 3.02 29.52 -18.51
CA PHE A 485 3.21 28.36 -17.63
C PHE A 485 4.57 27.75 -17.93
N GLU A 486 5.42 27.65 -16.93
CA GLU A 486 6.83 27.28 -17.11
C GLU A 486 7.22 26.20 -16.11
N ALA A 487 8.02 25.23 -16.55
CA ALA A 487 8.40 24.09 -15.72
C ALA A 487 9.16 24.46 -14.44
N ARG A 488 9.96 25.55 -14.47
CA ARG A 488 10.66 26.06 -13.29
C ARG A 488 9.74 26.41 -12.12
N ASP A 489 8.47 26.69 -12.39
CA ASP A 489 7.45 27.04 -11.39
C ASP A 489 6.70 25.85 -10.79
N HIS A 490 6.99 24.64 -11.26
CA HIS A 490 6.29 23.40 -10.89
C HIS A 490 7.29 22.30 -10.53
N LEU A 491 6.79 21.10 -10.22
CA LEU A 491 7.63 19.97 -9.83
C LEU A 491 8.60 19.55 -10.95
N GLY A 492 9.72 18.94 -10.56
CA GLY A 492 10.75 18.39 -11.44
C GLY A 492 11.83 19.39 -11.88
N SER A 493 12.40 19.15 -13.06
CA SER A 493 13.51 19.92 -13.62
C SER A 493 13.02 21.08 -14.50
N PRO A 494 13.66 22.27 -14.44
CA PRO A 494 13.32 23.39 -15.33
C PRO A 494 13.61 23.11 -16.82
N ASP A 495 14.42 22.09 -17.13
CA ASP A 495 14.84 21.75 -18.49
C ASP A 495 13.87 20.81 -19.21
N ARG A 496 12.81 20.37 -18.53
CA ARG A 496 11.73 19.51 -19.06
C ARG A 496 10.43 20.28 -19.12
N THR A 497 9.45 19.75 -19.84
CA THR A 497 8.07 20.25 -19.76
C THR A 497 7.43 19.90 -18.41
N ILE A 498 6.36 20.62 -18.03
CA ILE A 498 5.60 20.31 -16.81
C ILE A 498 5.04 18.88 -16.87
N ARG A 499 4.57 18.45 -18.05
CA ARG A 499 4.04 17.10 -18.27
C ARG A 499 5.11 16.03 -18.04
N GLU A 500 6.28 16.16 -18.67
CA GLU A 500 7.36 15.16 -18.52
C GLU A 500 7.83 15.04 -17.07
N ASN A 501 7.89 16.15 -16.33
CA ASN A 501 8.20 16.12 -14.91
C ASN A 501 7.13 15.41 -14.08
N LEU A 502 5.86 15.63 -14.40
CA LEU A 502 4.73 14.97 -13.76
C LEU A 502 4.73 13.46 -14.05
N GLU A 503 4.90 13.06 -15.31
CA GLU A 503 4.96 11.65 -15.71
C GLU A 503 6.16 10.94 -15.06
N ALA A 504 7.33 11.59 -15.01
CA ALA A 504 8.49 11.04 -14.30
C ALA A 504 8.26 10.90 -12.78
N PHE A 505 7.43 11.76 -12.19
CA PHE A 505 7.03 11.65 -10.78
C PHE A 505 6.02 10.51 -10.58
N LEU A 506 5.02 10.38 -11.46
CA LEU A 506 4.02 9.32 -11.42
C LEU A 506 4.60 7.92 -11.66
N ALA A 507 5.57 7.82 -12.56
CA ALA A 507 6.27 6.57 -12.86
C ALA A 507 7.03 6.00 -11.64
N GLN A 508 7.42 6.83 -10.67
CA GLN A 508 8.02 6.35 -9.40
C GLN A 508 7.02 5.61 -8.50
N SER A 509 5.73 5.71 -8.80
CA SER A 509 4.63 5.01 -8.12
C SER A 509 3.92 4.03 -9.06
N ASP A 510 4.58 3.60 -10.14
CA ASP A 510 4.06 2.66 -11.15
C ASP A 510 2.76 3.14 -11.83
N ILE A 511 2.57 4.45 -11.96
CA ILE A 511 1.43 5.05 -12.66
C ILE A 511 1.88 5.55 -14.04
N ASP A 512 1.41 4.87 -15.09
CA ASP A 512 1.55 5.30 -16.49
C ASP A 512 0.21 5.89 -16.97
N LEU A 513 0.27 7.09 -17.57
CA LEU A 513 -0.90 7.75 -18.14
C LEU A 513 -1.22 7.25 -19.56
N ALA A 514 -0.31 6.52 -20.21
CA ALA A 514 -0.45 6.00 -21.57
C ALA A 514 -0.86 7.08 -22.60
N GLY A 515 -0.33 8.31 -22.44
CA GLY A 515 -0.69 9.46 -23.29
C GLY A 515 -2.02 10.13 -22.93
N GLY A 516 -2.59 9.81 -21.78
CA GLY A 516 -3.81 10.41 -21.27
C GLY A 516 -3.69 11.90 -20.89
N ARG A 517 -4.84 12.51 -20.66
CA ARG A 517 -4.99 13.97 -20.46
C ARG A 517 -4.50 14.40 -19.08
N VAL A 518 -3.88 15.58 -18.96
CA VAL A 518 -3.54 16.17 -17.66
C VAL A 518 -4.06 17.60 -17.56
N LEU A 519 -4.82 17.87 -16.50
CA LEU A 519 -5.27 19.22 -16.16
C LEU A 519 -4.50 19.77 -14.97
N MET A 520 -4.19 21.06 -15.00
CA MET A 520 -3.47 21.75 -13.94
C MET A 520 -4.23 23.01 -13.49
N ALA A 521 -4.52 23.11 -12.19
CA ALA A 521 -4.94 24.35 -11.55
C ALA A 521 -3.74 25.10 -10.98
N ALA A 522 -3.42 26.28 -11.53
CA ALA A 522 -2.28 27.09 -11.12
C ALA A 522 -2.43 28.57 -11.52
N GLN A 523 -1.44 29.38 -11.14
CA GLN A 523 -1.22 30.73 -11.66
C GLN A 523 -0.08 30.71 -12.67
N PRO A 524 -0.20 31.45 -13.79
CA PRO A 524 0.91 31.64 -14.71
C PRO A 524 1.92 32.64 -14.14
N ARG A 525 3.14 32.59 -14.68
CA ARG A 525 4.16 33.61 -14.46
C ARG A 525 3.82 34.87 -15.25
N ALA A 526 3.54 35.96 -14.55
CA ALA A 526 3.29 37.27 -15.16
C ALA A 526 4.10 38.35 -14.44
N PHE A 527 4.50 39.39 -15.17
CA PHE A 527 5.39 40.45 -14.68
C PHE A 527 6.70 39.89 -14.09
N GLY A 528 7.19 38.79 -14.65
CA GLY A 528 8.38 38.08 -14.17
C GLY A 528 8.21 37.34 -12.84
N TYR A 529 6.98 37.25 -12.30
CA TYR A 529 6.71 36.67 -10.98
C TYR A 529 5.71 35.51 -11.07
N CYS A 530 5.99 34.43 -10.33
CA CYS A 530 5.05 33.34 -10.11
C CYS A 530 5.15 32.89 -8.66
N PHE A 531 4.00 32.57 -8.06
CA PHE A 531 3.92 31.90 -6.76
C PHE A 531 2.59 31.16 -6.65
N ASN A 532 2.69 29.84 -6.52
CA ASN A 532 1.55 28.93 -6.43
C ASN A 532 1.55 28.24 -5.06
N PRO A 533 0.86 28.78 -4.02
CA PRO A 533 0.80 28.13 -2.70
C PRO A 533 0.29 26.69 -2.78
N ILE A 534 -0.58 26.42 -3.75
CA ILE A 534 -1.09 25.11 -4.10
C ILE A 534 -1.34 25.05 -5.61
N SER A 535 -0.86 23.99 -6.23
CA SER A 535 -1.19 23.58 -7.60
C SER A 535 -1.77 22.18 -7.57
N VAL A 536 -2.80 21.93 -8.38
CA VAL A 536 -3.47 20.62 -8.43
C VAL A 536 -3.41 20.09 -9.85
N PHE A 537 -2.90 18.87 -10.01
CA PHE A 537 -2.85 18.14 -11.26
C PHE A 537 -3.87 17.00 -11.21
N TRP A 538 -4.82 17.00 -12.14
CA TRP A 538 -5.73 15.87 -12.35
C TRP A 538 -5.23 15.09 -13.56
N CYS A 539 -4.79 13.85 -13.33
CA CYS A 539 -4.15 13.02 -14.32
C CYS A 539 -5.13 11.95 -14.79
N PHE A 540 -5.38 11.87 -16.09
CA PHE A 540 -6.27 10.91 -16.71
C PHE A 540 -5.46 9.95 -17.58
N ASP A 541 -5.91 8.70 -17.69
CA ASP A 541 -5.38 7.72 -18.63
C ASP A 541 -5.92 7.95 -20.07
N ALA A 542 -5.47 7.12 -21.02
CA ALA A 542 -5.91 7.17 -22.42
C ALA A 542 -7.43 6.95 -22.60
N ASP A 543 -8.07 6.26 -21.65
CA ASP A 543 -9.51 6.00 -21.65
C ASP A 543 -10.31 7.14 -20.96
N GLY A 544 -9.63 8.20 -20.53
CA GLY A 544 -10.23 9.37 -19.87
C GLY A 544 -10.63 9.14 -18.41
N ARG A 545 -10.15 8.07 -17.78
CA ARG A 545 -10.35 7.78 -16.35
C ARG A 545 -9.29 8.47 -15.52
N GLN A 546 -9.66 8.97 -14.34
CA GLN A 546 -8.71 9.64 -13.47
C GLN A 546 -7.76 8.63 -12.81
N ALA A 547 -6.52 8.56 -13.31
CA ALA A 547 -5.48 7.66 -12.82
C ALA A 547 -4.88 8.14 -11.48
N ALA A 548 -4.70 9.46 -11.33
CA ALA A 548 -4.09 10.05 -10.13
C ALA A 548 -4.48 11.52 -9.93
N THR A 549 -4.23 12.04 -8.73
CA THR A 549 -4.19 13.48 -8.47
C THR A 549 -2.90 13.85 -7.77
N VAL A 550 -2.18 14.85 -8.27
CA VAL A 550 -0.99 15.39 -7.60
C VAL A 550 -1.31 16.77 -7.05
N VAL A 551 -1.08 16.97 -5.76
CA VAL A 551 -1.23 18.28 -5.10
C VAL A 551 0.16 18.80 -4.77
N GLU A 552 0.63 19.75 -5.55
CA GLU A 552 1.89 20.42 -5.34
C GLU A 552 1.70 21.62 -4.40
N VAL A 553 2.52 21.72 -3.37
CA VAL A 553 2.45 22.79 -2.37
C VAL A 553 3.76 23.54 -2.33
N HIS A 554 3.69 24.88 -2.38
CA HIS A 554 4.85 25.76 -2.27
C HIS A 554 4.78 26.57 -0.98
N ASN A 555 5.93 26.88 -0.41
CA ASN A 555 6.02 27.83 0.69
C ASN A 555 6.70 29.14 0.24
N THR A 556 6.57 30.18 1.06
CA THR A 556 7.16 31.50 0.75
C THR A 556 8.69 31.53 0.90
N TYR A 557 9.32 30.42 1.28
CA TYR A 557 10.77 30.24 1.43
C TYR A 557 11.43 29.58 0.22
N GLY A 558 10.65 29.21 -0.80
CA GLY A 558 11.15 28.59 -2.03
C GLY A 558 11.24 27.07 -1.98
N ASP A 559 10.71 26.41 -0.94
CA ASP A 559 10.55 24.96 -0.96
C ASP A 559 9.29 24.57 -1.72
N ARG A 560 9.28 23.35 -2.25
CA ARG A 560 8.10 22.70 -2.84
C ARG A 560 8.00 21.23 -2.41
N HIS A 561 6.79 20.68 -2.46
CA HIS A 561 6.53 19.27 -2.20
C HIS A 561 5.29 18.81 -2.98
N ALA A 562 5.40 17.70 -3.70
CA ALA A 562 4.30 17.09 -4.46
C ALA A 562 3.68 15.92 -3.68
N TYR A 563 2.39 16.04 -3.33
CA TYR A 563 1.62 14.96 -2.71
C TYR A 563 0.89 14.17 -3.80
N LEU A 564 1.25 12.91 -4.01
CA LEU A 564 0.45 11.97 -4.80
C LEU A 564 -0.72 11.48 -3.96
N VAL A 565 -1.95 11.68 -4.44
CA VAL A 565 -3.17 11.25 -3.75
C VAL A 565 -4.15 10.56 -4.69
N HIS A 566 -4.96 9.66 -4.12
CA HIS A 566 -6.02 8.94 -4.82
C HIS A 566 -7.37 9.33 -4.22
N PRO A 567 -8.03 10.37 -4.75
CA PRO A 567 -9.30 10.83 -4.20
C PRO A 567 -10.44 9.83 -4.44
N ASP A 568 -11.40 9.79 -3.51
CA ASP A 568 -12.66 9.06 -3.67
C ASP A 568 -13.55 9.66 -4.80
N ALA A 569 -14.72 9.06 -5.02
CA ALA A 569 -15.66 9.52 -6.04
C ALA A 569 -16.17 10.98 -5.81
N GLN A 570 -16.01 11.53 -4.60
CA GLN A 570 -16.34 12.91 -4.25
C GLN A 570 -15.11 13.83 -4.29
N GLY A 571 -13.96 13.32 -4.72
CA GLY A 571 -12.69 14.04 -4.80
C GLY A 571 -12.00 14.22 -3.46
N ARG A 572 -12.27 13.40 -2.44
CA ARG A 572 -11.66 13.52 -1.10
C ARG A 572 -10.49 12.54 -0.93
N ALA A 573 -9.41 13.00 -0.30
CA ALA A 573 -8.24 12.18 0.00
C ALA A 573 -7.63 12.58 1.34
N THR A 574 -6.84 11.71 1.95
CA THR A 574 -6.06 12.04 3.16
C THR A 574 -4.59 11.70 2.92
N THR A 575 -3.68 12.59 3.34
CA THR A 575 -2.22 12.36 3.24
C THR A 575 -1.48 12.88 4.47
N PRO A 576 -0.40 12.22 4.94
CA PRO A 576 0.47 12.78 5.98
C PRO A 576 1.05 14.13 5.56
N LYS A 577 1.22 15.05 6.51
CA LYS A 577 1.82 16.37 6.25
C LYS A 577 3.35 16.25 6.21
N ALA A 578 3.95 16.39 5.03
CA ALA A 578 5.40 16.27 4.87
C ALA A 578 6.14 17.63 4.86
N MET A 579 5.48 18.70 4.41
CA MET A 579 6.14 19.98 4.12
C MET A 579 5.92 21.05 5.21
N TYR A 580 6.97 21.79 5.56
CA TYR A 580 6.88 22.97 6.41
C TYR A 580 6.39 24.19 5.61
N VAL A 581 5.07 24.43 5.66
CA VAL A 581 4.41 25.47 4.84
C VAL A 581 4.22 26.81 5.57
N SER A 582 4.27 26.82 6.90
CA SER A 582 3.96 28.00 7.72
C SER A 582 4.81 27.99 9.00
N PRO A 583 5.37 29.13 9.43
CA PRO A 583 6.18 29.20 10.65
C PRO A 583 5.44 28.83 11.94
N PHE A 584 4.11 28.77 11.90
CA PHE A 584 3.25 28.52 13.06
C PHE A 584 2.68 27.09 13.14
N HIS A 585 3.01 26.21 12.18
CA HIS A 585 2.61 24.80 12.22
C HIS A 585 3.83 23.93 11.90
N GLY A 586 4.08 22.88 12.69
CA GLY A 586 5.13 21.91 12.39
C GLY A 586 4.71 20.98 11.25
N THR A 587 5.45 19.89 11.03
CA THR A 587 5.10 18.82 10.07
C THR A 587 4.24 17.72 10.72
N ASP A 588 3.84 17.89 11.97
CA ASP A 588 2.91 17.04 12.69
C ASP A 588 1.49 17.13 12.11
N GLY A 589 0.86 15.97 11.89
CA GLY A 589 -0.54 15.84 11.48
C GLY A 589 -0.79 15.29 10.06
N THR A 590 -2.07 15.23 9.68
CA THR A 590 -2.54 14.78 8.36
C THR A 590 -3.30 15.90 7.66
N TYR A 591 -3.27 15.89 6.34
CA TYR A 591 -4.10 16.73 5.49
C TYR A 591 -5.31 15.93 5.01
N ASP A 592 -6.50 16.43 5.32
CA ASP A 592 -7.73 16.05 4.62
C ASP A 592 -7.92 17.00 3.43
N LEU A 593 -7.94 16.42 2.24
CA LEU A 593 -8.04 17.10 0.97
C LEU A 593 -9.43 16.91 0.37
N ALA A 594 -9.92 17.93 -0.33
CA ALA A 594 -11.04 17.82 -1.26
C ALA A 594 -10.67 18.53 -2.56
N VAL A 595 -10.38 17.74 -3.59
CA VAL A 595 -9.87 18.13 -4.91
C VAL A 595 -10.67 17.45 -6.04
N PRO A 596 -12.00 17.57 -6.09
CA PRO A 596 -12.79 17.03 -7.19
C PRO A 596 -12.35 17.61 -8.53
N VAL A 597 -12.46 16.80 -9.59
CA VAL A 597 -12.25 17.24 -10.97
C VAL A 597 -13.16 18.44 -11.26
N PRO A 598 -12.64 19.55 -11.83
CA PRO A 598 -13.39 20.79 -11.98
C PRO A 598 -14.45 20.70 -13.10
N ALA A 599 -15.62 20.15 -12.78
CA ALA A 599 -16.78 20.10 -13.68
C ALA A 599 -17.70 21.32 -13.47
N GLY A 600 -17.39 22.44 -14.12
CA GLY A 600 -18.16 23.70 -13.99
C GLY A 600 -17.96 24.47 -12.68
N ARG A 601 -17.23 23.91 -11.71
CA ARG A 601 -16.80 24.59 -10.48
C ARG A 601 -15.44 24.10 -10.04
N LEU A 602 -14.55 25.02 -9.70
CA LEU A 602 -13.27 24.70 -9.07
C LEU A 602 -13.48 24.64 -7.56
N HIS A 603 -13.08 23.54 -6.93
CA HIS A 603 -13.10 23.38 -5.48
C HIS A 603 -11.84 22.63 -5.03
N VAL A 604 -11.03 23.31 -4.23
CA VAL A 604 -9.83 22.77 -3.59
C VAL A 604 -9.91 23.13 -2.12
N ALA A 605 -9.89 22.14 -1.23
CA ALA A 605 -9.83 22.38 0.21
C ALA A 605 -8.79 21.50 0.86
N VAL A 606 -8.13 22.05 1.88
CA VAL A 606 -7.11 21.39 2.68
C VAL A 606 -7.41 21.66 4.15
N THR A 607 -7.58 20.62 4.96
CA THR A 607 -7.73 20.73 6.41
C THR A 607 -6.58 20.02 7.08
N LEU A 608 -5.83 20.74 7.92
CA LEU A 608 -4.82 20.13 8.78
C LEU A 608 -5.51 19.55 10.01
N ARG A 609 -5.32 18.24 10.24
CA ARG A 609 -5.70 17.54 11.46
C ARG A 609 -4.48 17.16 12.28
N THR A 610 -4.60 17.35 13.59
CA THR A 610 -3.64 16.95 14.63
C THR A 610 -4.41 16.20 15.72
N GLU A 611 -3.73 15.60 16.69
CA GLU A 611 -4.38 14.96 17.85
C GLU A 611 -5.31 15.94 18.59
N ASP A 612 -4.92 17.23 18.67
CA ASP A 612 -5.71 18.30 19.30
C ASP A 612 -6.86 18.87 18.42
N GLY A 613 -7.20 18.21 17.30
CA GLY A 613 -8.29 18.61 16.41
C GLY A 613 -7.84 19.22 15.07
N ALA A 614 -8.63 20.16 14.52
CA ALA A 614 -8.40 20.73 13.18
C ALA A 614 -7.91 22.19 13.25
N PRO A 615 -6.61 22.44 13.56
CA PRO A 615 -6.08 23.77 13.84
C PRO A 615 -6.20 24.73 12.65
N PHE A 616 -6.24 24.21 11.42
CA PHE A 616 -6.23 25.03 10.21
C PHE A 616 -7.02 24.39 9.07
N SER A 617 -7.70 25.21 8.27
CA SER A 617 -8.27 24.82 6.99
C SER A 617 -8.14 25.94 5.97
N ALA A 618 -7.78 25.60 4.73
CA ALA A 618 -7.75 26.47 3.57
C ALA A 618 -8.74 25.95 2.54
N SER A 619 -9.43 26.85 1.83
CA SER A 619 -10.23 26.49 0.67
C SER A 619 -10.09 27.53 -0.44
N LEU A 620 -10.15 27.04 -1.67
CA LEU A 620 -10.21 27.79 -2.91
C LEU A 620 -11.42 27.27 -3.67
N THR A 621 -12.39 28.16 -3.91
CA THR A 621 -13.61 27.79 -4.64
C THR A 621 -13.91 28.83 -5.71
N GLY A 622 -14.32 28.42 -6.90
CA GLY A 622 -14.62 29.37 -7.97
C GLY A 622 -15.48 28.80 -9.08
N THR A 623 -15.98 29.70 -9.93
CA THR A 623 -16.78 29.39 -11.13
C THR A 623 -16.03 29.87 -12.37
N PRO A 624 -16.17 29.18 -13.52
CA PRO A 624 -15.48 29.55 -14.74
C PRO A 624 -16.00 30.90 -15.27
N LEU A 625 -15.10 31.71 -15.81
CA LEU A 625 -15.43 32.98 -16.47
C LEU A 625 -15.77 32.82 -17.97
N GLY A 626 -15.77 31.59 -18.48
CA GLY A 626 -15.95 31.27 -19.91
C GLY A 626 -14.62 30.98 -20.62
N HIS A 627 -14.64 30.97 -21.95
CA HIS A 627 -13.44 30.72 -22.75
C HIS A 627 -12.36 31.78 -22.48
N PRO A 628 -11.10 31.36 -22.27
CA PRO A 628 -10.01 32.29 -22.01
C PRO A 628 -9.75 33.17 -23.24
N ASP A 629 -9.64 34.46 -22.99
CA ASP A 629 -9.30 35.50 -23.95
C ASP A 629 -8.22 36.43 -23.35
N ARG A 630 -7.77 37.41 -24.13
CA ARG A 630 -6.75 38.37 -23.65
C ARG A 630 -7.21 39.17 -22.43
N THR A 631 -8.51 39.44 -22.29
CA THR A 631 -9.04 40.26 -21.20
C THR A 631 -9.07 39.50 -19.88
N THR A 632 -9.47 38.25 -19.91
CA THR A 632 -9.48 37.32 -18.78
C THR A 632 -8.06 36.96 -18.35
N ALA A 633 -7.14 36.76 -19.29
CA ALA A 633 -5.72 36.57 -19.01
C ALA A 633 -5.11 37.79 -18.30
N LEU A 634 -5.32 39.00 -18.83
CA LEU A 634 -4.83 40.24 -18.22
C LEU A 634 -5.39 40.44 -16.81
N ARG A 635 -6.66 40.10 -16.57
CA ARG A 635 -7.29 40.19 -15.24
C ARG A 635 -6.77 39.15 -14.25
N ALA A 636 -6.25 38.02 -14.73
CA ALA A 636 -5.67 36.95 -13.91
C ALA A 636 -4.17 37.16 -13.65
N ALA A 637 -3.44 37.82 -14.55
CA ALA A 637 -2.01 38.10 -14.44
C ALA A 637 -1.52 38.60 -13.05
N PRO A 638 -2.18 39.54 -12.36
CA PRO A 638 -1.71 40.00 -11.04
C PRO A 638 -1.98 39.02 -9.89
N ALA A 639 -2.73 37.92 -10.10
CA ALA A 639 -3.22 37.05 -9.02
C ALA A 639 -2.09 36.42 -8.19
N ALA A 640 -1.03 35.93 -8.82
CA ALA A 640 0.13 35.36 -8.12
C ALA A 640 0.82 36.40 -7.21
N LEU A 641 1.04 37.61 -7.71
CA LEU A 641 1.68 38.70 -6.98
C LEU A 641 0.81 39.14 -5.78
N VAL A 642 -0.49 39.39 -6.03
CA VAL A 642 -1.43 39.80 -4.98
C VAL A 642 -1.56 38.72 -3.90
N GLY A 643 -1.67 37.45 -4.30
CA GLY A 643 -1.75 36.31 -3.37
C GLY A 643 -0.51 36.23 -2.47
N SER A 644 0.68 36.32 -3.04
CA SER A 644 1.95 36.32 -2.29
C SER A 644 2.04 37.48 -1.29
N LEU A 645 1.67 38.70 -1.70
CA LEU A 645 1.67 39.87 -0.82
C LEU A 645 0.68 39.70 0.35
N LEU A 646 -0.53 39.18 0.09
CA LEU A 646 -1.53 38.93 1.14
C LEU A 646 -1.07 37.86 2.12
N ILE A 647 -0.42 36.79 1.65
CA ILE A 647 0.14 35.73 2.50
C ILE A 647 1.23 36.29 3.40
N ARG A 648 2.16 37.10 2.86
CA ARG A 648 3.23 37.74 3.63
C ARG A 648 2.69 38.73 4.66
N ALA A 649 1.75 39.60 4.26
CA ALA A 649 1.10 40.55 5.16
C ALA A 649 0.36 39.83 6.31
N HIS A 650 -0.31 38.72 6.01
CA HIS A 650 -0.96 37.89 7.03
C HIS A 650 0.06 37.24 7.98
N GLY A 651 1.17 36.71 7.45
CA GLY A 651 2.27 36.17 8.24
C GLY A 651 2.89 37.20 9.19
N ILE A 652 3.16 38.42 8.70
CA ILE A 652 3.69 39.54 9.49
C ILE A 652 2.71 39.91 10.62
N TRP A 653 1.41 39.97 10.33
CA TRP A 653 0.40 40.24 11.35
C TRP A 653 0.37 39.16 12.44
N LEU A 654 0.50 37.88 12.07
CA LEU A 654 0.54 36.76 13.03
C LEU A 654 1.78 36.83 13.91
N TRP A 655 2.94 37.14 13.31
CA TRP A 655 4.17 37.36 14.04
C TRP A 655 4.07 38.55 15.00
N ALA A 656 3.49 39.69 14.57
CA ALA A 656 3.26 40.86 15.41
C ALA A 656 2.33 40.58 16.60
N ARG A 657 1.47 39.55 16.49
CA ARG A 657 0.63 39.04 17.59
C ARG A 657 1.34 38.04 18.52
N ARG A 658 2.68 37.93 18.42
CA ARG A 658 3.56 37.06 19.23
C ARG A 658 3.22 35.57 19.11
N LEU A 659 2.73 35.14 17.94
CA LEU A 659 2.51 33.72 17.71
C LEU A 659 3.86 32.98 17.66
N PRO A 660 4.06 31.91 18.46
CA PRO A 660 5.37 31.25 18.54
C PRO A 660 5.75 30.62 17.20
N VAL A 661 6.94 30.96 16.73
CA VAL A 661 7.53 30.38 15.52
C VAL A 661 8.11 29.01 15.87
N ARG A 662 7.65 27.96 15.20
CA ARG A 662 8.22 26.62 15.35
C ARG A 662 9.53 26.54 14.54
N PRO A 663 10.61 25.93 15.06
CA PRO A 663 11.85 25.77 14.31
C PRO A 663 11.62 25.04 12.98
N ARG A 664 12.30 25.46 11.91
CA ARG A 664 12.22 24.80 10.60
C ARG A 664 12.97 23.46 10.66
N PRO A 665 12.31 22.32 10.45
CA PRO A 665 13.00 21.04 10.34
C PRO A 665 13.71 20.94 8.98
N ALA A 666 14.79 20.15 8.91
CA ALA A 666 15.31 19.67 7.63
C ALA A 666 14.25 18.76 7.01
N HIS A 667 13.79 19.05 5.78
CA HIS A 667 12.80 18.25 5.07
C HIS A 667 13.30 17.91 3.66
N HIS A 668 12.93 16.72 3.19
CA HIS A 668 13.19 16.25 1.83
C HIS A 668 12.11 16.80 0.90
N GLN A 669 12.50 17.39 -0.23
CA GLN A 669 11.57 17.91 -1.24
C GLN A 669 11.29 16.81 -2.26
N GLU A 670 10.16 16.11 -2.10
CA GLU A 670 9.73 15.11 -3.09
C GLU A 670 9.27 15.80 -4.38
N GLY A 671 9.67 15.22 -5.52
CA GLY A 671 9.42 15.79 -6.84
C GLY A 671 10.37 16.92 -7.24
N VAL A 672 11.52 17.09 -6.59
CA VAL A 672 12.53 18.11 -6.95
C VAL A 672 13.86 17.45 -7.28
N THR A 673 14.35 17.66 -8.50
CA THR A 673 15.75 17.39 -8.85
C THR A 673 16.59 18.61 -8.49
N ARG A 674 17.74 18.40 -7.85
CA ARG A 674 18.68 19.50 -7.52
C ARG A 674 19.36 20.05 -8.76
#